data_AF-A0A417VCV5-F1
#
_entry.id   AF-A0A417VCV5-F1
#
_cell.length_a   1.000
_cell.length_b   1.000
_cell.length_c   1.000
_cell.angle_alpha   90.00
_cell.angle_beta   90.00
_cell.angle_gamma   90.00
#
_symmetry.space_group_name_H-M   'P 1'
#
loop_
_entity.id
_entity.type
_entity.pdbx_description
1 polymer ?
#
loop_
_entity_poly.entity_id
_entity_poly.type
_entity_poly.pdbx_seq_one_letter_code
_entity_poly.pdbx_strand_id
1 'polypeptide(L)'
;MCRLIYYELAKIWRKRSLALSVCVLLILNLFLLWYVNCSNGENVPLSAYKSFQNEIAEMSEIEKGDYISNLKETMDGVCLVQNVLDMQKMQGESGKALAEQEMTANPGVFEKYYKTYQAGSYLHFTDSIWQEKNLIDELYNEQQKAAGYEEYLQSVQGNKASLSGISIFGNQDKNNFSTRNIEKSAEDYAALSDQNIRWMPSKALSVSMENIWTDLFLILSVFLFAGNLIFEEKEKKLFYITRSTKRGQFQSICAKLTALLIHCIAIAALLYGCNLIFSEVTIGFEDVTASIQSIDAYMESNLNISVLGYIAGSVLTKSTVLFGMGAILTALCILTDQMFLPYLAGMLFYGCSYLLYLLIPAVGKGSLFKYINLIGLMKTENLYGSYLNFDIGGYPVSRLLVSWSVIIMLAVFGIAALILLFLHGTNFELSKRQSKQQRPFYTHASLLRYESYKIMIMNRALVILLLFSFAIGGRVLNQKYSPSVQEQYYQNLMMQLEGGLTEQKEALILSEQERYTQAFSEIEKIDGMVSDGEIDESMGEQLKADWYGITFFYPSFQRVMQQYENIQEDGGEFIYDTGYLYFFGRMNDDYLIDLLLLSLCMVIAFGNVMAMEYQSGSWYLLCATKQGRKKSIVRKMVVCMMAAMIMSVLPMICRFVNISSVYPLHELTAAITDIPCYQEFPLAIPVWFFVLLLLLTQMASMIAVVIVVLLISYWRKNYIQTMFFAILILVVPIVLKLLGFEFAGWGSVY
;
A
#
# COMPACT_ATOMS: atom_id res chain seq x y z
N MET A 1 -39.88 12.21 -16.60
CA MET A 1 -38.79 11.94 -15.66
C MET A 1 -37.68 11.12 -16.32
N CYS A 2 -37.98 9.94 -16.88
CA CYS A 2 -36.97 9.04 -17.47
C CYS A 2 -36.06 9.70 -18.53
N ARG A 3 -36.60 10.54 -19.42
CA ARG A 3 -35.79 11.28 -20.40
C ARG A 3 -34.76 12.21 -19.74
N LEU A 4 -35.12 12.89 -18.65
CA LEU A 4 -34.20 13.79 -17.92
C LEU A 4 -33.07 12.99 -17.26
N ILE A 5 -33.42 11.87 -16.62
CA ILE A 5 -32.43 10.95 -16.02
C ILE A 5 -31.44 10.46 -17.08
N TYR A 6 -31.95 10.03 -18.24
CA TYR A 6 -31.11 9.63 -19.36
C TYR A 6 -30.17 10.75 -19.82
N TYR A 7 -30.67 11.99 -19.94
CA TYR A 7 -29.82 13.12 -20.33
C TYR A 7 -28.73 13.45 -19.31
N GLU A 8 -29.02 13.42 -18.01
CA GLU A 8 -28.02 13.66 -16.96
C GLU A 8 -26.94 12.56 -16.95
N LEU A 9 -27.34 11.29 -17.10
CA LEU A 9 -26.39 10.17 -17.23
C LEU A 9 -25.57 10.29 -18.52
N ALA A 10 -26.22 10.51 -19.66
CA ALA A 10 -25.56 10.59 -20.97
C ALA A 10 -24.60 11.78 -21.06
N LYS A 11 -24.94 12.91 -20.44
CA LYS A 11 -24.07 14.09 -20.35
C LYS A 11 -22.72 13.77 -19.72
N ILE A 12 -22.70 12.88 -18.74
CA ILE A 12 -21.50 12.51 -17.99
C ILE A 12 -20.81 11.30 -18.65
N TRP A 13 -21.54 10.21 -18.88
CA TRP A 13 -21.00 8.95 -19.42
C TRP A 13 -20.58 9.01 -20.89
N ARG A 14 -21.18 9.88 -21.73
CA ARG A 14 -20.72 10.03 -23.13
C ARG A 14 -19.40 10.81 -23.24
N LYS A 15 -18.90 11.41 -22.16
CA LYS A 15 -17.60 12.07 -22.18
C LYS A 15 -16.51 11.02 -22.21
N ARG A 16 -15.68 11.07 -23.27
CA ARG A 16 -14.49 10.22 -23.42
C ARG A 16 -13.57 10.27 -22.20
N SER A 17 -13.47 11.42 -21.52
CA SER A 17 -12.63 11.57 -20.33
C SER A 17 -13.12 10.74 -19.14
N LEU A 18 -14.44 10.72 -18.87
CA LEU A 18 -14.97 9.96 -17.74
C LEU A 18 -14.92 8.46 -18.03
N ALA A 19 -15.35 8.05 -19.24
CA ALA A 19 -15.27 6.66 -19.66
C ALA A 19 -13.83 6.12 -19.54
N LEU A 20 -12.84 6.90 -20.00
CA LEU A 20 -11.43 6.54 -19.87
C LEU A 20 -10.99 6.50 -18.40
N SER A 21 -11.41 7.44 -17.54
CA SER A 21 -11.14 7.39 -16.10
C SER A 21 -11.71 6.13 -15.44
N VAL A 22 -12.94 5.73 -15.76
CA VAL A 22 -13.55 4.50 -15.24
C VAL A 22 -12.80 3.26 -15.73
N CYS A 23 -12.42 3.21 -17.01
CA CYS A 23 -11.58 2.11 -17.52
C CYS A 23 -10.23 2.03 -16.79
N VAL A 24 -9.59 3.18 -16.53
CA VAL A 24 -8.34 3.23 -15.75
C VAL A 24 -8.57 2.74 -14.32
N LEU A 25 -9.67 3.14 -13.66
CA LEU A 25 -10.00 2.64 -12.32
C LEU A 25 -10.18 1.11 -12.31
N LEU A 26 -10.82 0.53 -13.33
CA LEU A 26 -10.99 -0.91 -13.44
C LEU A 26 -9.67 -1.65 -13.66
N ILE A 27 -8.83 -1.14 -14.56
CA ILE A 27 -7.51 -1.72 -14.82
C ILE A 27 -6.64 -1.66 -13.56
N LEU A 28 -6.63 -0.51 -12.87
CA LEU A 28 -5.91 -0.36 -11.60
C LEU A 28 -6.48 -1.27 -10.51
N ASN A 29 -7.80 -1.43 -10.45
CA ASN A 29 -8.45 -2.34 -9.49
C ASN A 29 -8.01 -3.79 -9.71
N LEU A 30 -8.09 -4.29 -10.95
CA LEU A 30 -7.64 -5.64 -11.28
C LEU A 30 -6.14 -5.82 -11.06
N PHE A 31 -5.34 -4.83 -11.44
CA PHE A 31 -3.89 -4.86 -11.24
C PHE A 31 -3.52 -4.93 -9.76
N LEU A 32 -4.12 -4.08 -8.91
CA LEU A 32 -3.86 -4.09 -7.47
C LEU A 32 -4.39 -5.36 -6.80
N LEU A 33 -5.54 -5.87 -7.25
CA LEU A 33 -6.10 -7.13 -6.77
C LEU A 33 -5.16 -8.31 -7.08
N TRP A 34 -4.60 -8.35 -8.29
CA TRP A 34 -3.58 -9.35 -8.65
C TRP A 34 -2.28 -9.14 -7.87
N TYR A 35 -1.77 -7.90 -7.81
CA TYR A 35 -0.49 -7.59 -7.19
C TYR A 35 -0.45 -7.90 -5.69
N VAL A 36 -1.48 -7.50 -4.95
CA VAL A 36 -1.56 -7.76 -3.50
C VAL A 36 -1.61 -9.26 -3.18
N ASN A 37 -2.13 -10.07 -4.12
CA ASN A 37 -2.25 -11.52 -3.97
C ASN A 37 -1.17 -12.31 -4.74
N CYS A 38 -0.13 -11.64 -5.25
CA CYS A 38 1.02 -12.34 -5.82
C CYS A 38 1.82 -13.04 -4.71
N SER A 39 2.27 -14.27 -4.97
CA SER A 39 3.14 -14.99 -4.04
C SER A 39 4.53 -14.36 -4.05
N ASN A 40 4.99 -13.93 -2.87
CA ASN A 40 6.33 -13.39 -2.64
C ASN A 40 7.22 -14.43 -1.91
N GLY A 41 6.95 -15.73 -2.09
CA GLY A 41 7.66 -16.81 -1.37
C GLY A 41 7.12 -17.10 0.04
N GLU A 42 6.54 -16.10 0.72
CA GLU A 42 5.86 -16.29 2.02
C GLU A 42 4.35 -16.57 1.85
N ASN A 43 3.65 -15.83 0.99
CA ASN A 43 2.20 -16.00 0.85
C ASN A 43 1.83 -17.21 -0.01
N VAL A 44 0.82 -17.96 0.44
CA VAL A 44 0.22 -19.07 -0.31
C VAL A 44 -0.36 -18.55 -1.64
N PRO A 45 0.00 -19.15 -2.79
CA PRO A 45 -0.52 -18.73 -4.08
C PRO A 45 -2.01 -19.03 -4.22
N LEU A 46 -2.76 -18.13 -4.87
CA LEU A 46 -4.21 -18.32 -5.07
C LEU A 46 -4.57 -19.60 -5.83
N SER A 47 -3.67 -20.07 -6.71
CA SER A 47 -3.84 -21.33 -7.46
C SER A 47 -3.89 -22.57 -6.57
N ALA A 48 -3.28 -22.52 -5.38
CA ALA A 48 -3.31 -23.61 -4.42
C ALA A 48 -4.72 -23.80 -3.86
N TYR A 49 -5.38 -22.70 -3.47
CA TYR A 49 -6.79 -22.74 -3.04
C TYR A 49 -7.72 -23.26 -4.14
N LYS A 50 -7.46 -22.92 -5.41
CA LYS A 50 -8.23 -23.45 -6.54
C LYS A 50 -8.04 -24.93 -6.76
N SER A 51 -6.80 -25.40 -6.63
CA SER A 51 -6.50 -26.82 -6.74
C SER A 51 -7.20 -27.61 -5.63
N PHE A 52 -7.13 -27.10 -4.39
CA PHE A 52 -7.87 -27.65 -3.26
C PHE A 52 -9.38 -27.68 -3.50
N GLN A 53 -9.99 -26.57 -3.93
CA GLN A 53 -11.43 -26.52 -4.21
C GLN A 53 -11.87 -27.53 -5.29
N ASN A 54 -11.07 -27.72 -6.34
CA ASN A 54 -11.39 -28.71 -7.37
C ASN A 54 -11.40 -30.14 -6.83
N GLU A 55 -10.57 -30.46 -5.84
CA GLU A 55 -10.54 -31.78 -5.22
C GLU A 55 -11.74 -32.02 -4.31
N ILE A 56 -12.16 -31.01 -3.55
CA ILE A 56 -13.26 -31.16 -2.60
C ILE A 56 -14.65 -30.95 -3.21
N ALA A 57 -14.74 -30.51 -4.47
CA ALA A 57 -16.00 -30.14 -5.13
C ALA A 57 -17.07 -31.24 -5.16
N GLU A 58 -16.68 -32.52 -5.23
CA GLU A 58 -17.59 -33.67 -5.27
C GLU A 58 -17.73 -34.39 -3.92
N MET A 59 -17.03 -33.92 -2.87
CA MET A 59 -17.03 -34.54 -1.55
C MET A 59 -18.22 -34.08 -0.71
N SER A 60 -18.79 -34.99 0.09
CA SER A 60 -19.72 -34.65 1.17
C SER A 60 -19.00 -33.94 2.33
N GLU A 61 -19.74 -33.23 3.19
CA GLU A 61 -19.13 -32.49 4.31
C GLU A 61 -18.33 -33.37 5.28
N ILE A 62 -18.74 -34.63 5.46
CA ILE A 62 -18.00 -35.60 6.28
C ILE A 62 -16.69 -35.98 5.57
N GLU A 63 -16.75 -36.28 4.27
CA GLU A 63 -15.56 -36.61 3.47
C GLU A 63 -14.57 -35.43 3.41
N LYS A 64 -15.07 -34.20 3.29
CA LYS A 64 -14.24 -32.98 3.37
C LYS A 64 -13.49 -32.90 4.70
N GLY A 65 -14.18 -33.18 5.82
CA GLY A 65 -13.59 -33.18 7.16
C GLY A 65 -12.52 -34.26 7.34
N ASP A 66 -12.79 -35.48 6.89
CA ASP A 66 -11.82 -36.59 6.94
C ASP A 66 -10.61 -36.31 6.05
N TYR A 67 -10.84 -35.73 4.86
CA TYR A 67 -9.79 -35.38 3.90
C TYR A 67 -8.81 -34.34 4.47
N ILE A 68 -9.33 -33.21 4.98
CA ILE A 68 -8.47 -32.16 5.52
C ILE A 68 -7.77 -32.60 6.81
N SER A 69 -8.41 -33.44 7.63
CA SER A 69 -7.80 -34.00 8.84
C SER A 69 -6.62 -34.91 8.51
N ASN A 70 -6.73 -35.73 7.45
CA ASN A 70 -5.65 -36.58 6.97
C ASN A 70 -4.49 -35.76 6.37
N LEU A 71 -4.79 -34.73 5.58
CA LEU A 71 -3.77 -33.79 5.08
C LEU A 71 -3.03 -33.09 6.22
N LYS A 72 -3.77 -32.65 7.25
CA LYS A 72 -3.21 -32.03 8.46
C LYS A 72 -2.29 -32.99 9.23
N GLU A 73 -2.74 -34.22 9.49
CA GLU A 73 -1.93 -35.24 10.15
C GLU A 73 -0.64 -35.54 9.37
N THR A 74 -0.76 -35.68 8.05
CA THR A 74 0.37 -35.95 7.16
C THR A 74 1.38 -34.80 7.19
N MET A 75 0.92 -33.55 7.08
CA MET A 75 1.81 -32.39 7.08
C MET A 75 2.46 -32.14 8.44
N ASP A 76 1.75 -32.35 9.55
CA ASP A 76 2.36 -32.25 10.89
C ASP A 76 3.42 -33.32 11.10
N GLY A 77 3.17 -34.55 10.66
CA GLY A 77 4.16 -35.63 10.71
C GLY A 77 5.40 -35.35 9.86
N VAL A 78 5.23 -34.81 8.65
CA VAL A 78 6.33 -34.42 7.76
C VAL A 78 7.13 -33.24 8.33
N CYS A 79 6.47 -32.23 8.88
CA CYS A 79 7.13 -31.09 9.53
C CYS A 79 7.93 -31.54 10.75
N LEU A 80 7.42 -32.50 11.52
CA LEU A 80 8.15 -33.08 12.64
C LEU A 80 9.42 -33.78 12.17
N VAL A 81 9.35 -34.58 11.11
CA VAL A 81 10.54 -35.22 10.52
C VAL A 81 11.57 -34.16 10.09
N GLN A 82 11.12 -33.09 9.43
CA GLN A 82 12.01 -31.99 9.04
C GLN A 82 12.69 -31.35 10.26
N ASN A 83 11.91 -31.00 11.29
CA ASN A 83 12.43 -30.40 12.52
C ASN A 83 13.46 -31.29 13.20
N VAL A 84 13.18 -32.60 13.33
CA VAL A 84 14.12 -33.58 13.90
C VAL A 84 15.41 -33.65 13.08
N LEU A 85 15.32 -33.68 11.75
CA LEU A 85 16.50 -33.70 10.87
C LEU A 85 17.30 -32.40 10.95
N ASP A 86 16.64 -31.25 11.08
CA ASP A 86 17.30 -29.96 11.19
C ASP A 86 17.97 -29.80 12.57
N MET A 87 17.35 -30.30 13.65
CA MET A 87 17.98 -30.41 14.98
C MET A 87 19.21 -31.34 14.97
N GLN A 88 19.15 -32.46 14.25
CA GLN A 88 20.30 -33.38 14.09
C GLN A 88 21.45 -32.78 13.29
N LYS A 89 21.19 -31.81 12.41
CA LYS A 89 22.22 -31.08 11.65
C LYS A 89 22.91 -29.98 12.47
N MET A 90 22.33 -29.56 13.60
CA MET A 90 22.98 -28.61 14.51
C MET A 90 24.21 -29.29 15.14
N GLN A 91 25.37 -28.65 15.07
CA GLN A 91 26.61 -29.19 15.65
C GLN A 91 26.56 -29.16 17.19
N GLY A 92 27.04 -30.23 17.83
CA GLY A 92 27.07 -30.42 19.30
C GLY A 92 26.04 -31.40 19.88
N GLU A 93 26.28 -31.88 21.12
CA GLU A 93 25.38 -32.80 21.85
C GLU A 93 23.95 -32.25 22.08
N SER A 94 23.81 -30.93 22.12
CA SER A 94 22.53 -30.24 22.33
C SER A 94 21.51 -30.50 21.22
N GLY A 95 21.93 -30.56 19.95
CA GLY A 95 21.04 -30.84 18.82
C GLY A 95 20.50 -32.28 18.82
N LYS A 96 21.34 -33.25 19.20
CA LYS A 96 20.95 -34.66 19.34
C LYS A 96 19.99 -34.87 20.52
N ALA A 97 20.24 -34.22 21.65
CA ALA A 97 19.35 -34.26 22.81
C ALA A 97 17.97 -33.66 22.50
N LEU A 98 17.90 -32.54 21.75
CA LEU A 98 16.64 -31.93 21.31
C LEU A 98 15.87 -32.83 20.33
N ALA A 99 16.57 -33.45 19.37
CA ALA A 99 15.96 -34.40 18.45
C ALA A 99 15.38 -35.63 19.18
N GLU A 100 16.11 -36.18 20.15
CA GLU A 100 15.65 -37.31 20.97
C GLU A 100 14.46 -36.92 21.86
N GLN A 101 14.46 -35.69 22.38
CA GLN A 101 13.33 -35.13 23.12
C GLN A 101 12.06 -35.01 22.25
N GLU A 102 12.17 -34.52 21.02
CA GLU A 102 11.03 -34.42 20.10
C GLU A 102 10.50 -35.79 19.67
N MET A 103 11.39 -36.76 19.43
CA MET A 103 11.01 -38.14 19.09
C MET A 103 10.35 -38.86 20.27
N THR A 104 10.78 -38.61 21.50
CA THR A 104 10.15 -39.18 22.71
C THR A 104 8.81 -38.51 23.02
N ALA A 105 8.65 -37.22 22.73
CA ALA A 105 7.37 -36.51 22.87
C ALA A 105 6.31 -37.01 21.87
N ASN A 106 6.71 -37.40 20.67
CA ASN A 106 5.82 -37.86 19.59
C ASN A 106 6.20 -39.27 19.09
N PRO A 107 5.94 -40.32 19.89
CA PRO A 107 6.44 -41.67 19.61
C PRO A 107 5.86 -42.27 18.32
N GLY A 108 6.72 -42.77 17.43
CA GLY A 108 6.33 -43.48 16.20
C GLY A 108 5.97 -42.59 15.01
N VAL A 109 5.94 -41.27 15.18
CA VAL A 109 5.60 -40.31 14.10
C VAL A 109 6.75 -40.18 13.10
N PHE A 110 7.99 -40.12 13.61
CA PHE A 110 9.19 -40.02 12.76
C PHE A 110 9.28 -41.23 11.81
N GLU A 111 9.17 -42.45 12.33
CA GLU A 111 9.25 -43.68 11.54
C GLU A 111 8.11 -43.80 10.52
N LYS A 112 6.91 -43.32 10.86
CA LYS A 112 5.73 -43.32 9.99
C LYS A 112 5.91 -42.41 8.78
N TYR A 113 6.40 -41.18 8.98
CA TYR A 113 6.44 -40.15 7.94
C TYR A 113 7.81 -39.92 7.28
N TYR A 114 8.89 -40.53 7.80
CA TYR A 114 10.24 -40.37 7.24
C TYR A 114 10.33 -40.74 5.75
N LYS A 115 9.67 -41.83 5.34
CA LYS A 115 9.64 -42.25 3.93
C LYS A 115 8.88 -41.26 3.04
N THR A 116 7.77 -40.73 3.54
CA THR A 116 6.97 -39.71 2.84
C THR A 116 7.78 -38.43 2.68
N TYR A 117 8.51 -38.01 3.71
CA TYR A 117 9.42 -36.87 3.67
C TYR A 117 10.53 -37.06 2.61
N GLN A 118 11.19 -38.23 2.59
CA GLN A 118 12.22 -38.53 1.59
C GLN A 118 11.68 -38.58 0.16
N ALA A 119 10.45 -39.07 -0.02
CA ALA A 119 9.82 -39.17 -1.34
C ALA A 119 9.34 -37.82 -1.90
N GLY A 120 9.18 -36.79 -1.06
CA GLY A 120 8.65 -35.49 -1.47
C GLY A 120 7.15 -35.49 -1.81
N SER A 121 6.44 -36.60 -1.55
CA SER A 121 5.06 -36.81 -2.00
C SER A 121 4.00 -36.09 -1.17
N TYR A 122 4.40 -35.20 -0.26
CA TYR A 122 3.52 -34.47 0.67
C TYR A 122 3.17 -33.06 0.18
N LEU A 123 3.86 -32.56 -0.86
CA LEU A 123 3.52 -31.31 -1.52
C LEU A 123 2.46 -31.59 -2.59
N HIS A 124 1.22 -31.15 -2.34
CA HIS A 124 0.09 -31.36 -3.23
C HIS A 124 -0.34 -30.06 -3.94
N PHE A 125 -0.33 -28.93 -3.23
CA PHE A 125 -0.90 -27.68 -3.73
C PHE A 125 0.12 -26.56 -3.97
N THR A 126 1.29 -26.63 -3.32
CA THR A 126 2.32 -25.58 -3.34
C THR A 126 3.72 -26.17 -3.53
N ASP A 127 4.69 -25.30 -3.84
CA ASP A 127 6.09 -25.68 -4.09
C ASP A 127 6.96 -25.70 -2.83
N SER A 128 6.40 -25.35 -1.66
CA SER A 128 7.14 -25.17 -0.41
C SER A 128 6.41 -25.81 0.77
N ILE A 129 7.15 -26.55 1.60
CA ILE A 129 6.61 -27.21 2.81
C ILE A 129 5.88 -26.21 3.72
N TRP A 130 6.43 -25.01 3.84
CA TRP A 130 5.86 -23.97 4.71
C TRP A 130 4.56 -23.39 4.14
N GLN A 131 4.50 -23.18 2.82
CA GLN A 131 3.28 -22.71 2.16
C GLN A 131 2.18 -23.77 2.23
N GLU A 132 2.54 -25.04 1.99
CA GLU A 132 1.64 -26.19 2.07
C GLU A 132 1.05 -26.32 3.46
N LYS A 133 1.91 -26.26 4.49
CA LYS A 133 1.50 -26.33 5.89
C LYS A 133 0.56 -25.16 6.24
N ASN A 134 0.92 -23.94 5.89
CA ASN A 134 0.09 -22.76 6.19
C ASN A 134 -1.29 -22.86 5.53
N LEU A 135 -1.36 -23.32 4.28
CA LEU A 135 -2.63 -23.54 3.59
C LEU A 135 -3.48 -24.59 4.31
N ILE A 136 -2.90 -25.74 4.63
CA ILE A 136 -3.63 -26.84 5.29
C ILE A 136 -4.05 -26.45 6.70
N ASP A 137 -3.21 -25.73 7.45
CA ASP A 137 -3.53 -25.21 8.78
C ASP A 137 -4.67 -24.20 8.73
N GLU A 138 -4.66 -23.27 7.76
CA GLU A 138 -5.75 -22.32 7.52
C GLU A 138 -7.06 -23.06 7.24
N LEU A 139 -7.07 -23.96 6.25
CA LEU A 139 -8.25 -24.72 5.83
C LEU A 139 -8.79 -25.65 6.93
N TYR A 140 -7.91 -26.34 7.66
CA TYR A 140 -8.28 -27.20 8.78
C TYR A 140 -8.98 -26.39 9.87
N ASN A 141 -8.43 -25.24 10.24
CA ASN A 141 -9.04 -24.37 11.25
C ASN A 141 -10.41 -23.85 10.79
N GLU A 142 -10.58 -23.50 9.52
CA GLU A 142 -11.86 -23.09 8.96
C GLU A 142 -12.89 -24.24 9.01
N GLN A 143 -12.49 -25.44 8.62
CA GLN A 143 -13.35 -26.62 8.61
C GLN A 143 -13.81 -27.00 10.01
N GLN A 144 -12.90 -27.00 11.00
CA GLN A 144 -13.23 -27.32 12.39
C GLN A 144 -14.26 -26.36 12.99
N LYS A 145 -14.17 -25.07 12.65
CA LYS A 145 -15.15 -24.07 13.10
C LYS A 145 -16.51 -24.27 12.43
N ALA A 146 -16.54 -24.56 11.13
CA ALA A 146 -17.78 -24.87 10.43
C ALA A 146 -18.46 -26.14 10.99
N ALA A 147 -17.69 -27.19 11.26
CA ALA A 147 -18.20 -28.43 11.85
C ALA A 147 -18.67 -28.24 13.31
N GLY A 148 -18.02 -27.37 14.08
CA GLY A 148 -18.37 -27.03 15.46
C GLY A 148 -19.52 -26.02 15.61
N TYR A 149 -20.22 -25.66 14.52
CA TYR A 149 -21.23 -24.60 14.56
C TYR A 149 -22.46 -24.97 15.40
N GLU A 150 -22.89 -26.23 15.39
CA GLU A 150 -23.98 -26.68 16.28
C GLU A 150 -23.61 -26.48 17.76
N GLU A 151 -22.39 -26.86 18.15
CA GLU A 151 -21.87 -26.67 19.50
C GLU A 151 -21.77 -25.18 19.86
N TYR A 152 -21.35 -24.34 18.90
CA TYR A 152 -21.37 -22.89 19.05
C TYR A 152 -22.79 -22.37 19.36
N LEU A 153 -23.80 -22.76 18.59
CA LEU A 153 -25.19 -22.37 18.84
C LEU A 153 -25.68 -22.84 20.22
N GLN A 154 -25.36 -24.08 20.60
CA GLN A 154 -25.69 -24.60 21.92
C GLN A 154 -25.00 -23.81 23.04
N SER A 155 -23.75 -23.37 22.84
CA SER A 155 -23.03 -22.55 23.82
C SER A 155 -23.67 -21.17 24.01
N VAL A 156 -24.14 -20.53 22.93
CA VAL A 156 -24.83 -19.24 22.98
C VAL A 156 -26.16 -19.37 23.74
N GLN A 157 -26.91 -20.45 23.49
CA GLN A 157 -28.16 -20.73 24.23
C GLN A 157 -27.89 -21.14 25.69
N GLY A 158 -26.83 -21.92 25.94
CA GLY A 158 -26.43 -22.38 27.27
C GLY A 158 -25.99 -21.24 28.19
N ASN A 159 -25.30 -20.23 27.66
CA ASN A 159 -24.89 -19.03 28.41
C ASN A 159 -26.09 -18.30 29.03
N LYS A 160 -27.25 -18.26 28.35
CA LYS A 160 -28.50 -17.75 28.91
C LYS A 160 -28.97 -18.57 30.12
N ALA A 161 -28.91 -19.89 30.03
CA ALA A 161 -29.33 -20.79 31.10
C ALA A 161 -28.40 -20.73 32.33
N SER A 162 -27.09 -20.70 32.12
CA SER A 162 -26.09 -20.63 33.21
C SER A 162 -26.18 -19.33 34.01
N LEU A 163 -26.41 -18.19 33.36
CA LEU A 163 -26.62 -16.91 34.05
C LEU A 163 -27.93 -16.84 34.82
N SER A 164 -28.98 -17.50 34.32
CA SER A 164 -30.27 -17.58 35.02
C SER A 164 -30.22 -18.45 36.30
N GLY A 165 -29.24 -19.36 36.40
CA GLY A 165 -29.06 -20.27 37.54
C GLY A 165 -28.14 -19.77 38.66
N ILE A 166 -27.31 -18.74 38.44
CA ILE A 166 -26.36 -18.24 39.44
C ILE A 166 -27.02 -17.15 40.31
N SER A 167 -27.45 -17.53 41.52
CA SER A 167 -28.10 -16.67 42.52
C SER A 167 -27.33 -15.38 42.87
N ILE A 168 -26.00 -15.36 42.68
CA ILE A 168 -25.14 -14.19 42.93
C ILE A 168 -25.33 -13.09 41.86
N PHE A 169 -25.67 -13.45 40.62
CA PHE A 169 -26.07 -12.51 39.56
C PHE A 169 -27.58 -12.22 39.56
N GLY A 170 -28.36 -13.00 40.30
CA GLY A 170 -29.77 -12.69 40.58
C GLY A 170 -29.96 -11.44 41.47
N ASN A 171 -28.92 -11.07 42.24
CA ASN A 171 -28.95 -9.98 43.23
C ASN A 171 -28.04 -8.78 42.90
N GLN A 172 -27.28 -8.81 41.81
CA GLN A 172 -26.60 -7.62 41.27
C GLN A 172 -27.35 -7.12 40.04
N ASP A 173 -27.89 -5.91 40.14
CA ASP A 173 -28.75 -5.20 39.17
C ASP A 173 -29.08 -5.98 37.88
N LYS A 174 -30.33 -6.47 37.79
CA LYS A 174 -31.00 -6.94 36.55
C LYS A 174 -30.96 -5.92 35.38
N ASN A 175 -30.30 -4.77 35.57
CA ASN A 175 -30.15 -3.66 34.64
C ASN A 175 -28.72 -3.49 34.08
N ASN A 176 -27.78 -4.40 34.36
CA ASN A 176 -26.43 -4.33 33.79
C ASN A 176 -26.42 -4.72 32.29
N PHE A 177 -25.63 -4.01 31.48
CA PHE A 177 -25.51 -4.20 30.03
C PHE A 177 -25.18 -5.65 29.66
N SER A 178 -24.25 -6.29 30.38
CA SER A 178 -23.79 -7.65 30.08
C SER A 178 -24.91 -8.69 30.12
N THR A 179 -25.78 -8.64 31.13
CA THR A 179 -26.90 -9.59 31.29
C THR A 179 -27.90 -9.44 30.14
N ARG A 180 -28.32 -8.20 29.87
CA ARG A 180 -29.24 -7.89 28.76
C ARG A 180 -28.63 -8.25 27.40
N ASN A 181 -27.32 -8.05 27.25
CA ASN A 181 -26.62 -8.38 26.01
C ASN A 181 -26.67 -9.89 25.73
N ILE A 182 -26.50 -10.73 26.76
CA ILE A 182 -26.55 -12.18 26.61
C ILE A 182 -27.97 -12.67 26.30
N GLU A 183 -28.99 -12.12 26.96
CA GLU A 183 -30.39 -12.42 26.65
C GLU A 183 -30.72 -12.09 25.19
N LYS A 184 -30.36 -10.88 24.76
CA LYS A 184 -30.57 -10.43 23.38
C LYS A 184 -29.77 -11.25 22.36
N SER A 185 -28.52 -11.61 22.70
CA SER A 185 -27.71 -12.48 21.83
C SER A 185 -28.42 -13.82 21.61
N ALA A 186 -28.86 -14.47 22.68
CA ALA A 186 -29.58 -15.74 22.56
C ALA A 186 -30.89 -15.62 21.76
N GLU A 187 -31.60 -14.50 21.85
CA GLU A 187 -32.78 -14.20 21.02
C GLU A 187 -32.43 -14.02 19.55
N ASP A 188 -31.38 -13.26 19.25
CA ASP A 188 -30.93 -12.98 17.88
C ASP A 188 -30.45 -14.27 17.17
N TYR A 189 -29.87 -15.23 17.90
CA TYR A 189 -29.43 -16.53 17.36
C TYR A 189 -30.53 -17.60 17.34
N ALA A 190 -31.70 -17.39 17.95
CA ALA A 190 -32.73 -18.43 18.13
C ALA A 190 -33.32 -18.98 16.81
N ALA A 191 -33.26 -18.19 15.74
CA ALA A 191 -33.78 -18.57 14.42
C ALA A 191 -32.74 -19.27 13.51
N LEU A 192 -31.50 -19.42 13.98
CA LEU A 192 -30.42 -20.06 13.22
C LEU A 192 -30.35 -21.55 13.50
N SER A 193 -29.95 -22.32 12.49
CA SER A 193 -29.79 -23.77 12.56
C SER A 193 -28.60 -24.23 11.72
N ASP A 194 -28.12 -25.44 12.00
CA ASP A 194 -26.97 -26.05 11.33
C ASP A 194 -27.32 -26.67 9.95
N GLN A 195 -28.60 -26.74 9.58
CA GLN A 195 -29.07 -27.51 8.41
C GLN A 195 -28.50 -27.07 7.05
N ASN A 196 -28.07 -25.81 6.92
CA ASN A 196 -27.56 -25.22 5.68
C ASN A 196 -26.07 -24.81 5.77
N ILE A 197 -25.35 -25.33 6.76
CA ILE A 197 -23.92 -25.11 6.91
C ILE A 197 -23.17 -26.07 5.99
N ARG A 198 -22.31 -25.51 5.14
CA ARG A 198 -21.47 -26.25 4.20
C ARG A 198 -20.13 -25.57 4.09
N TRP A 199 -19.10 -26.17 4.65
CA TRP A 199 -17.78 -25.55 4.75
C TRP A 199 -17.28 -25.15 3.35
N MET A 200 -16.85 -23.89 3.26
CA MET A 200 -16.21 -23.34 2.08
C MET A 200 -14.99 -22.48 2.49
N PRO A 201 -13.89 -22.51 1.72
CA PRO A 201 -12.73 -21.69 2.00
C PRO A 201 -13.06 -20.18 2.01
N SER A 202 -12.70 -19.47 3.08
CA SER A 202 -13.05 -18.05 3.25
C SER A 202 -12.33 -17.11 2.27
N LYS A 203 -11.22 -17.58 1.69
CA LYS A 203 -10.29 -16.78 0.88
C LYS A 203 -10.93 -16.08 -0.32
N ALA A 204 -11.84 -16.77 -1.02
CA ALA A 204 -12.50 -16.20 -2.20
C ALA A 204 -13.35 -14.97 -1.84
N LEU A 205 -14.01 -15.00 -0.69
CA LEU A 205 -14.88 -13.91 -0.24
C LEU A 205 -14.08 -12.76 0.38
N SER A 206 -13.02 -13.06 1.14
CA SER A 206 -12.16 -12.03 1.70
C SER A 206 -11.42 -11.24 0.60
N VAL A 207 -10.82 -11.92 -0.38
CA VAL A 207 -10.14 -11.25 -1.51
C VAL A 207 -11.11 -10.39 -2.33
N SER A 208 -12.35 -10.84 -2.51
CA SER A 208 -13.32 -10.11 -3.32
C SER A 208 -13.97 -8.91 -2.60
N MET A 209 -14.35 -9.08 -1.33
CA MET A 209 -15.15 -8.11 -0.59
C MET A 209 -14.36 -7.19 0.33
N GLU A 210 -13.21 -7.64 0.85
CA GLU A 210 -12.43 -6.94 1.89
C GLU A 210 -11.28 -6.11 1.29
N ASN A 211 -11.44 -5.64 0.04
CA ASN A 211 -10.41 -4.89 -0.67
C ASN A 211 -10.53 -3.36 -0.46
N ILE A 212 -9.59 -2.79 0.29
CA ILE A 212 -9.50 -1.36 0.58
C ILE A 212 -9.29 -0.48 -0.67
N TRP A 213 -8.60 -0.99 -1.69
CA TRP A 213 -8.33 -0.26 -2.93
C TRP A 213 -9.61 -0.10 -3.75
N THR A 214 -10.44 -1.15 -3.79
CA THR A 214 -11.75 -1.11 -4.45
C THR A 214 -12.66 -0.06 -3.82
N ASP A 215 -12.70 0.00 -2.48
CA ASP A 215 -13.44 1.03 -1.74
C ASP A 215 -12.95 2.45 -2.07
N LEU A 216 -11.63 2.65 -2.17
CA LEU A 216 -11.05 3.94 -2.55
C LEU A 216 -11.46 4.35 -3.98
N PHE A 217 -11.44 3.41 -4.93
CA PHE A 217 -11.84 3.67 -6.31
C PHE A 217 -13.34 3.97 -6.45
N LEU A 218 -14.18 3.37 -5.62
CA LEU A 218 -15.60 3.71 -5.55
C LEU A 218 -15.82 5.16 -5.13
N ILE A 219 -15.14 5.59 -4.07
CA ILE A 219 -15.24 6.97 -3.57
C ILE A 219 -14.73 7.95 -4.62
N LEU A 220 -13.58 7.65 -5.24
CA LEU A 220 -13.02 8.48 -6.31
C LEU A 220 -13.97 8.60 -7.51
N SER A 221 -14.62 7.50 -7.91
CA SER A 221 -15.63 7.52 -8.99
C SER A 221 -16.82 8.41 -8.64
N VAL A 222 -17.33 8.34 -7.41
CA VAL A 222 -18.42 9.20 -6.94
C VAL A 222 -18.01 10.67 -6.93
N PHE A 223 -16.77 10.98 -6.51
CA PHE A 223 -16.25 12.35 -6.53
C PHE A 223 -16.20 12.90 -7.94
N LEU A 224 -15.66 12.12 -8.89
CA LEU A 224 -15.60 12.49 -10.30
C LEU A 224 -17.00 12.71 -10.88
N PHE A 225 -17.97 11.87 -10.55
CA PHE A 225 -19.34 11.99 -11.04
C PHE A 225 -20.06 13.20 -10.44
N ALA A 226 -20.08 13.33 -9.12
CA ALA A 226 -20.77 14.39 -8.38
C ALA A 226 -20.31 15.80 -8.79
N GLY A 227 -19.01 16.00 -8.97
CA GLY A 227 -18.50 17.30 -9.40
C GLY A 227 -18.80 17.61 -10.87
N ASN A 228 -18.71 16.63 -11.77
CA ASN A 228 -19.09 16.83 -13.18
C ASN A 228 -20.59 17.14 -13.34
N LEU A 229 -21.44 16.61 -12.46
CA LEU A 229 -22.89 16.83 -12.45
C LEU A 229 -23.26 18.32 -12.26
N ILE A 230 -22.50 19.04 -11.43
CA ILE A 230 -22.79 20.43 -11.02
C ILE A 230 -21.81 21.44 -11.65
N PHE A 231 -20.50 21.22 -11.56
CA PHE A 231 -19.52 22.24 -11.91
C PHE A 231 -19.49 22.58 -13.39
N GLU A 232 -19.78 21.62 -14.27
CA GLU A 232 -19.89 21.93 -15.70
C GLU A 232 -21.04 22.90 -15.98
N GLU A 233 -22.16 22.78 -15.26
CA GLU A 233 -23.29 23.70 -15.41
C GLU A 233 -22.98 25.07 -14.82
N LYS A 234 -22.28 25.13 -13.68
CA LYS A 234 -21.81 26.39 -13.11
C LYS A 234 -20.79 27.10 -14.00
N GLU A 235 -19.84 26.35 -14.57
CA GLU A 235 -18.80 26.87 -15.46
C GLU A 235 -19.41 27.48 -16.73
N LYS A 236 -20.41 26.81 -17.30
CA LYS A 236 -21.13 27.26 -18.50
C LYS A 236 -22.30 28.19 -18.21
N LYS A 237 -22.56 28.54 -16.93
CA LYS A 237 -23.70 29.35 -16.47
C LYS A 237 -25.07 28.79 -16.91
N LEU A 238 -25.16 27.48 -17.11
CA LEU A 238 -26.36 26.82 -17.64
C LEU A 238 -27.52 26.84 -16.64
N PHE A 239 -27.25 26.98 -15.34
CA PHE A 239 -28.27 27.06 -14.29
C PHE A 239 -29.29 28.19 -14.50
N TYR A 240 -28.87 29.33 -15.07
CA TYR A 240 -29.80 30.43 -15.38
C TYR A 240 -30.84 30.03 -16.44
N ILE A 241 -30.44 29.24 -17.43
CA ILE A 241 -31.31 28.77 -18.52
C ILE A 241 -32.13 27.56 -18.06
N THR A 242 -31.51 26.59 -17.39
CA THR A 242 -32.23 25.38 -16.97
C THR A 242 -33.32 25.74 -15.97
N ARG A 243 -33.05 26.60 -14.98
CA ARG A 243 -34.04 27.02 -13.97
C ARG A 243 -35.22 27.82 -14.52
N SER A 244 -35.09 28.46 -15.68
CA SER A 244 -36.21 29.17 -16.32
C SER A 244 -37.16 28.25 -17.09
N THR A 245 -36.84 26.95 -17.21
CA THR A 245 -37.72 25.97 -17.88
C THR A 245 -38.74 25.35 -16.93
N LYS A 246 -39.90 24.90 -17.45
CA LYS A 246 -41.01 24.29 -16.69
C LYS A 246 -40.60 23.12 -15.79
N ARG A 247 -39.54 22.38 -16.16
CA ARG A 247 -39.01 21.23 -15.40
C ARG A 247 -37.59 21.46 -14.86
N GLY A 248 -37.19 22.72 -14.80
CA GLY A 248 -35.82 23.17 -14.57
C GLY A 248 -35.34 23.15 -13.13
N GLN A 249 -36.26 23.11 -12.17
CA GLN A 249 -35.97 23.21 -10.74
C GLN A 249 -36.08 21.83 -10.07
N PHE A 250 -37.24 21.50 -9.48
CA PHE A 250 -37.44 20.26 -8.73
C PHE A 250 -37.24 18.99 -9.56
N GLN A 251 -37.82 18.89 -10.77
CA GLN A 251 -37.64 17.68 -11.58
C GLN A 251 -36.19 17.52 -12.08
N SER A 252 -35.45 18.62 -12.26
CA SER A 252 -34.03 18.59 -12.63
C SER A 252 -33.18 18.03 -11.51
N ILE A 253 -33.36 18.52 -10.28
CA ILE A 253 -32.58 18.01 -9.14
C ILE A 253 -32.92 16.56 -8.80
N CYS A 254 -34.19 16.16 -8.89
CA CYS A 254 -34.56 14.76 -8.75
C CYS A 254 -33.88 13.89 -9.83
N ALA A 255 -33.76 14.37 -11.07
CA ALA A 255 -33.11 13.61 -12.14
C ALA A 255 -31.60 13.46 -11.90
N LYS A 256 -30.95 14.52 -11.41
CA LYS A 256 -29.54 14.50 -11.00
C LYS A 256 -29.29 13.53 -9.84
N LEU A 257 -30.18 13.52 -8.85
CA LEU A 257 -30.13 12.63 -7.70
C LEU A 257 -30.34 11.16 -8.10
N THR A 258 -31.30 10.88 -8.97
CA THR A 258 -31.48 9.53 -9.53
C THR A 258 -30.30 9.11 -10.40
N ALA A 259 -29.71 10.02 -11.18
CA ALA A 259 -28.50 9.73 -11.96
C ALA A 259 -27.31 9.40 -11.06
N LEU A 260 -27.15 10.10 -9.94
CA LEU A 260 -26.14 9.79 -8.93
C LEU A 260 -26.38 8.41 -8.30
N LEU A 261 -27.62 8.07 -7.93
CA LEU A 261 -27.96 6.75 -7.38
C LEU A 261 -27.64 5.62 -8.36
N ILE A 262 -28.05 5.77 -9.63
CA ILE A 262 -27.75 4.80 -10.69
C ILE A 262 -26.23 4.66 -10.86
N HIS A 263 -25.48 5.77 -10.82
CA HIS A 263 -24.02 5.73 -10.89
C HIS A 263 -23.40 4.95 -9.73
N CYS A 264 -23.82 5.23 -8.48
CA CYS A 264 -23.31 4.53 -7.29
C CYS A 264 -23.53 3.02 -7.37
N ILE A 265 -24.74 2.59 -7.76
CA ILE A 265 -25.07 1.16 -7.92
C ILE A 265 -24.26 0.55 -9.05
N ALA A 266 -24.21 1.20 -10.21
CA ALA A 266 -23.53 0.68 -11.39
C ALA A 266 -22.02 0.52 -11.15
N ILE A 267 -21.36 1.51 -10.53
CA ILE A 267 -19.92 1.43 -10.27
C ILE A 267 -19.58 0.42 -9.16
N ALA A 268 -20.42 0.31 -8.12
CA ALA A 268 -20.26 -0.70 -7.08
C ALA A 268 -20.39 -2.12 -7.65
N ALA A 269 -21.43 -2.37 -8.44
CA ALA A 269 -21.62 -3.64 -9.13
C ALA A 269 -20.48 -3.95 -10.10
N LEU A 270 -19.96 -2.94 -10.81
CA LEU A 270 -18.87 -3.13 -11.77
C LEU A 270 -17.54 -3.47 -11.08
N LEU A 271 -17.14 -2.70 -10.07
CA LEU A 271 -15.86 -2.91 -9.38
C LEU A 271 -15.86 -4.20 -8.54
N TYR A 272 -16.90 -4.43 -7.74
CA TYR A 272 -17.01 -5.68 -6.97
C TYR A 272 -17.32 -6.88 -7.86
N GLY A 273 -18.05 -6.70 -8.96
CA GLY A 273 -18.24 -7.74 -9.97
C GLY A 273 -16.90 -8.17 -10.58
N CYS A 274 -16.01 -7.22 -10.89
CA CYS A 274 -14.65 -7.56 -11.32
C CYS A 274 -13.88 -8.34 -10.26
N ASN A 275 -13.98 -7.96 -8.98
CA ASN A 275 -13.32 -8.68 -7.89
C ASN A 275 -13.84 -10.11 -7.72
N LEU A 276 -15.16 -10.30 -7.83
CA LEU A 276 -15.80 -11.61 -7.76
C LEU A 276 -15.40 -12.49 -8.94
N ILE A 277 -15.42 -11.96 -10.17
CA ILE A 277 -14.97 -12.69 -11.36
C ILE A 277 -13.48 -13.06 -11.23
N PHE A 278 -12.64 -12.16 -10.75
CA PHE A 278 -11.23 -12.46 -10.50
C PHE A 278 -11.09 -13.61 -9.50
N SER A 279 -11.78 -13.53 -8.36
CA SER A 279 -11.71 -14.54 -7.31
C SER A 279 -12.24 -15.90 -7.77
N GLU A 280 -13.31 -15.93 -8.56
CA GLU A 280 -13.82 -17.14 -9.21
C GLU A 280 -12.78 -17.77 -10.15
N VAL A 281 -12.11 -16.95 -10.95
CA VAL A 281 -11.10 -17.44 -11.91
C VAL A 281 -9.85 -17.96 -11.19
N THR A 282 -9.41 -17.31 -10.10
CA THR A 282 -8.14 -17.61 -9.44
C THR A 282 -8.25 -18.61 -8.30
N ILE A 283 -9.35 -18.59 -7.54
CA ILE A 283 -9.59 -19.40 -6.34
C ILE A 283 -10.78 -20.34 -6.58
N GLY A 284 -11.88 -19.83 -7.12
CA GLY A 284 -13.16 -20.55 -7.24
C GLY A 284 -14.13 -20.22 -6.09
N PHE A 285 -15.42 -20.26 -6.39
CA PHE A 285 -16.51 -20.26 -5.41
C PHE A 285 -17.22 -21.62 -5.43
N GLU A 286 -17.47 -22.17 -4.25
CA GLU A 286 -18.39 -23.28 -4.06
C GLU A 286 -19.85 -22.79 -4.03
N ASP A 287 -20.72 -23.49 -3.29
CA ASP A 287 -22.15 -23.20 -3.23
C ASP A 287 -22.45 -21.87 -2.53
N VAL A 288 -22.59 -20.80 -3.32
CA VAL A 288 -23.01 -19.47 -2.87
C VAL A 288 -24.44 -19.42 -2.27
N THR A 289 -25.20 -20.53 -2.33
CA THR A 289 -26.52 -20.65 -1.69
C THR A 289 -26.43 -21.11 -0.24
N ALA A 290 -25.28 -21.63 0.21
CA ALA A 290 -25.05 -21.98 1.61
C ALA A 290 -25.14 -20.77 2.54
N SER A 291 -25.39 -21.03 3.84
CA SER A 291 -25.53 -19.98 4.84
C SER A 291 -24.21 -19.24 5.08
N ILE A 292 -24.25 -17.92 5.35
CA ILE A 292 -23.05 -17.11 5.57
C ILE A 292 -22.13 -17.66 6.69
N GLN A 293 -22.70 -18.32 7.70
CA GLN A 293 -21.97 -18.91 8.84
C GLN A 293 -21.10 -20.12 8.45
N SER A 294 -21.23 -20.60 7.21
CA SER A 294 -20.35 -21.64 6.65
C SER A 294 -18.90 -21.18 6.47
N ILE A 295 -18.68 -19.86 6.53
CA ILE A 295 -17.39 -19.21 6.37
C ILE A 295 -16.89 -18.82 7.76
N ASP A 296 -15.69 -19.26 8.12
CA ASP A 296 -15.08 -18.99 9.44
C ASP A 296 -15.22 -17.52 9.87
N ALA A 297 -14.75 -16.60 9.01
CA ALA A 297 -14.77 -15.17 9.30
C ALA A 297 -16.17 -14.61 9.65
N TYR A 298 -17.24 -15.32 9.25
CA TYR A 298 -18.63 -14.91 9.39
C TYR A 298 -19.48 -15.88 10.23
N MET A 299 -18.85 -16.82 10.94
CA MET A 299 -19.52 -17.77 11.82
C MET A 299 -20.35 -17.06 12.90
N GLU A 300 -19.89 -15.90 13.37
CA GLU A 300 -20.60 -15.06 14.34
C GLU A 300 -21.73 -14.22 13.72
N SER A 301 -22.15 -14.45 12.48
CA SER A 301 -23.26 -13.71 11.89
C SER A 301 -24.59 -14.18 12.49
N ASN A 302 -25.42 -13.24 12.96
CA ASN A 302 -26.78 -13.54 13.42
C ASN A 302 -27.83 -13.54 12.29
N LEU A 303 -27.41 -13.51 11.03
CA LEU A 303 -28.32 -13.35 9.87
C LEU A 303 -28.57 -14.69 9.17
N ASN A 304 -29.83 -15.05 9.00
CA ASN A 304 -30.22 -16.20 8.18
C ASN A 304 -30.25 -15.81 6.69
N ILE A 305 -29.07 -15.58 6.12
CA ILE A 305 -28.87 -15.22 4.71
C ILE A 305 -27.83 -16.14 4.08
N SER A 306 -27.98 -16.38 2.77
CA SER A 306 -26.95 -17.08 2.00
C SER A 306 -25.74 -16.18 1.73
N VAL A 307 -24.63 -16.79 1.31
CA VAL A 307 -23.44 -16.07 0.83
C VAL A 307 -23.79 -15.12 -0.31
N LEU A 308 -24.64 -15.53 -1.26
CA LEU A 308 -25.14 -14.65 -2.32
C LEU A 308 -25.94 -13.46 -1.77
N GLY A 309 -26.74 -13.69 -0.72
CA GLY A 309 -27.48 -12.65 -0.01
C GLY A 309 -26.54 -11.63 0.64
N TYR A 310 -25.45 -12.10 1.25
CA TYR A 310 -24.39 -11.25 1.78
C TYR A 310 -23.69 -10.44 0.68
N ILE A 311 -23.36 -11.06 -0.46
CA ILE A 311 -22.72 -10.39 -1.59
C ILE A 311 -23.60 -9.24 -2.10
N ALA A 312 -24.87 -9.52 -2.39
CA ALA A 312 -25.81 -8.53 -2.86
C ALA A 312 -26.08 -7.44 -1.82
N GLY A 313 -26.24 -7.82 -0.54
CA GLY A 313 -26.42 -6.90 0.58
C GLY A 313 -25.22 -5.96 0.77
N SER A 314 -24.00 -6.49 0.65
CA SER A 314 -22.77 -5.72 0.76
C SER A 314 -22.64 -4.67 -0.35
N VAL A 315 -22.87 -5.07 -1.61
CA VAL A 315 -22.84 -4.14 -2.74
C VAL A 315 -23.92 -3.06 -2.60
N LEU A 316 -25.13 -3.42 -2.16
CA LEU A 316 -26.22 -2.47 -1.97
C LEU A 316 -25.94 -1.47 -0.83
N THR A 317 -25.39 -1.94 0.28
CA THR A 317 -25.04 -1.10 1.43
C THR A 317 -23.93 -0.13 1.08
N LYS A 318 -22.84 -0.60 0.47
CA LYS A 318 -21.78 0.28 -0.04
C LYS A 318 -22.33 1.30 -1.02
N SER A 319 -23.22 0.90 -1.93
CA SER A 319 -23.88 1.81 -2.88
C SER A 319 -24.71 2.89 -2.16
N THR A 320 -25.42 2.53 -1.10
CA THR A 320 -26.29 3.45 -0.34
C THR A 320 -25.46 4.44 0.48
N VAL A 321 -24.40 3.98 1.13
CA VAL A 321 -23.43 4.82 1.86
C VAL A 321 -22.79 5.84 0.89
N LEU A 322 -22.31 5.36 -0.26
CA LEU A 322 -21.73 6.19 -1.31
C LEU A 322 -22.72 7.19 -1.89
N PHE A 323 -23.98 6.79 -2.06
CA PHE A 323 -25.04 7.69 -2.51
C PHE A 323 -25.30 8.81 -1.50
N GLY A 324 -25.41 8.51 -0.20
CA GLY A 324 -25.57 9.53 0.84
C GLY A 324 -24.41 10.52 0.87
N MET A 325 -23.17 10.01 0.84
CA MET A 325 -21.97 10.85 0.76
C MET A 325 -21.91 11.65 -0.55
N GLY A 326 -22.22 11.03 -1.68
CA GLY A 326 -22.27 11.68 -2.98
C GLY A 326 -23.32 12.79 -3.03
N ALA A 327 -24.46 12.63 -2.37
CA ALA A 327 -25.50 13.64 -2.26
C ALA A 327 -25.01 14.85 -1.46
N ILE A 328 -24.35 14.63 -0.32
CA ILE A 328 -23.72 15.69 0.49
C ILE A 328 -22.63 16.41 -0.32
N LEU A 329 -21.76 15.66 -1.00
CA LEU A 329 -20.72 16.25 -1.85
C LEU A 329 -21.33 17.09 -2.98
N THR A 330 -22.37 16.60 -3.64
CA THR A 330 -23.09 17.33 -4.68
C THR A 330 -23.75 18.61 -4.12
N ALA A 331 -24.28 18.53 -2.91
CA ALA A 331 -24.84 19.68 -2.19
C ALA A 331 -23.75 20.74 -1.90
N LEU A 332 -22.55 20.32 -1.49
CA LEU A 332 -21.39 21.20 -1.34
C LEU A 332 -20.94 21.81 -2.68
N CYS A 333 -21.00 21.06 -3.78
CA CYS A 333 -20.75 21.58 -5.14
C CYS A 333 -21.74 22.69 -5.53
N ILE A 334 -22.99 22.61 -5.07
CA ILE A 334 -23.99 23.68 -5.29
C ILE A 334 -23.75 24.87 -4.36
N LEU A 335 -23.38 24.63 -3.10
CA LEU A 335 -23.15 25.71 -2.13
C LEU A 335 -21.94 26.57 -2.51
N THR A 336 -20.88 25.95 -3.01
CA THR A 336 -19.58 26.59 -3.19
C THR A 336 -19.38 27.16 -4.60
N ASP A 337 -18.66 28.27 -4.66
CA ASP A 337 -18.32 28.93 -5.91
C ASP A 337 -16.96 28.49 -6.47
N GLN A 338 -16.20 27.72 -5.69
CA GLN A 338 -14.86 27.26 -6.02
C GLN A 338 -14.87 25.76 -6.27
N MET A 339 -14.31 25.34 -7.40
CA MET A 339 -14.29 23.93 -7.80
C MET A 339 -13.57 23.02 -6.78
N PHE A 340 -12.53 23.53 -6.11
CA PHE A 340 -11.67 22.72 -5.24
C PHE A 340 -12.28 22.44 -3.84
N LEU A 341 -13.13 23.34 -3.32
CA LEU A 341 -13.53 23.32 -1.92
C LEU A 341 -14.36 22.06 -1.54
N PRO A 342 -15.34 21.61 -2.35
CA PRO A 342 -16.10 20.39 -2.05
C PRO A 342 -15.22 19.14 -2.03
N TYR A 343 -14.26 19.05 -2.95
CA TYR A 343 -13.34 17.91 -2.99
C TYR A 343 -12.41 17.90 -1.77
N LEU A 344 -11.90 19.06 -1.35
CA LEU A 344 -11.10 19.15 -0.12
C LEU A 344 -11.93 18.75 1.10
N ALA A 345 -13.16 19.25 1.21
CA ALA A 345 -14.05 18.90 2.31
C ALA A 345 -14.37 17.39 2.33
N GLY A 346 -14.64 16.80 1.16
CA GLY A 346 -14.87 15.36 1.02
C GLY A 346 -13.65 14.52 1.39
N MET A 347 -12.44 14.93 0.95
CA MET A 347 -11.19 14.25 1.30
C MET A 347 -10.86 14.37 2.79
N LEU A 348 -11.06 15.55 3.40
CA LEU A 348 -10.88 15.73 4.84
C LEU A 348 -11.87 14.89 5.65
N PHE A 349 -13.14 14.84 5.23
CA PHE A 349 -14.15 14.00 5.89
C PHE A 349 -13.77 12.52 5.86
N TYR A 350 -13.35 12.02 4.69
CA TYR A 350 -12.86 10.65 4.53
C TYR A 350 -11.60 10.39 5.38
N GLY A 351 -10.61 11.28 5.34
CA GLY A 351 -9.38 11.17 6.11
C GLY A 351 -9.62 11.16 7.62
N CYS A 352 -10.49 12.04 8.13
CA CYS A 352 -10.92 12.04 9.52
C CYS A 352 -11.63 10.73 9.89
N SER A 353 -12.51 10.21 9.02
CA SER A 353 -13.18 8.92 9.25
C SER A 353 -12.19 7.76 9.31
N TYR A 354 -11.14 7.77 8.49
CA TYR A 354 -10.10 6.76 8.48
C TYR A 354 -9.25 6.82 9.75
N LEU A 355 -8.85 8.01 10.19
CA LEU A 355 -8.13 8.20 11.46
C LEU A 355 -8.96 7.73 12.67
N LEU A 356 -10.26 8.04 12.70
CA LEU A 356 -11.15 7.55 13.75
C LEU A 356 -11.22 6.01 13.77
N TYR A 357 -11.26 5.37 12.60
CA TYR A 357 -11.29 3.92 12.51
C TYR A 357 -9.99 3.26 13.02
N LEU A 358 -8.83 3.86 12.74
CA LEU A 358 -7.53 3.36 13.18
C LEU A 358 -7.25 3.59 14.66
N LEU A 359 -7.54 4.79 15.18
CA LEU A 359 -7.16 5.20 16.54
C LEU A 359 -8.08 4.63 17.62
N ILE A 360 -9.34 4.31 17.28
CA ILE A 360 -10.32 3.84 18.26
C ILE A 360 -10.25 2.31 18.37
N PRO A 361 -10.08 1.76 19.60
CA PRO A 361 -10.08 0.32 19.81
C PRO A 361 -11.45 -0.29 19.51
N ALA A 362 -11.46 -1.56 19.08
CA ALA A 362 -12.70 -2.29 18.78
C ALA A 362 -13.55 -2.55 20.04
N VAL A 363 -12.90 -2.67 21.19
CA VAL A 363 -13.53 -2.94 22.50
C VAL A 363 -13.54 -1.65 23.32
N GLY A 364 -14.72 -1.25 23.82
CA GLY A 364 -14.90 -0.11 24.71
C GLY A 364 -16.07 0.80 24.34
N LYS A 365 -16.35 1.81 25.17
CA LYS A 365 -17.45 2.78 24.99
C LYS A 365 -17.32 3.61 23.70
N GLY A 366 -16.09 3.79 23.21
CA GLY A 366 -15.80 4.50 21.96
C GLY A 366 -16.03 3.68 20.69
N SER A 367 -16.28 2.37 20.80
CA SER A 367 -16.45 1.45 19.65
C SER A 367 -17.54 1.92 18.67
N LEU A 368 -18.57 2.60 19.17
CA LEU A 368 -19.62 3.23 18.37
C LEU A 368 -19.04 4.16 17.27
N PHE A 369 -18.06 5.01 17.60
CA PHE A 369 -17.44 5.93 16.64
C PHE A 369 -16.51 5.23 15.63
N LYS A 370 -16.01 4.03 15.97
CA LYS A 370 -15.22 3.21 15.06
C LYS A 370 -16.11 2.64 13.94
N TYR A 371 -17.28 2.09 14.27
CA TYR A 371 -18.11 1.38 13.30
C TYR A 371 -19.12 2.28 12.56
N ILE A 372 -19.55 3.39 13.16
CA ILE A 372 -20.56 4.30 12.55
C ILE A 372 -19.94 5.31 11.56
N ASN A 373 -18.63 5.48 11.57
CA ASN A 373 -17.96 6.36 10.63
C ASN A 373 -18.02 5.81 9.18
N LEU A 374 -17.69 6.63 8.19
CA LEU A 374 -17.79 6.27 6.77
C LEU A 374 -17.02 5.00 6.41
N ILE A 375 -15.82 4.80 6.98
CA ILE A 375 -15.00 3.59 6.76
C ILE A 375 -15.66 2.36 7.41
N GLY A 376 -16.14 2.50 8.64
CA GLY A 376 -16.83 1.44 9.37
C GLY A 376 -18.10 0.98 8.67
N LEU A 377 -18.87 1.92 8.10
CA LEU A 377 -20.08 1.61 7.32
C LEU A 377 -19.78 0.95 5.96
N MET A 378 -18.63 1.25 5.36
CA MET A 378 -18.17 0.60 4.13
C MET A 378 -17.65 -0.82 4.39
N LYS A 379 -17.23 -1.14 5.61
CA LYS A 379 -16.73 -2.47 6.01
C LYS A 379 -17.88 -3.45 6.29
N THR A 380 -18.45 -3.97 5.21
CA THR A 380 -19.61 -4.86 5.23
C THR A 380 -19.30 -6.23 5.82
N GLU A 381 -18.05 -6.68 5.76
CA GLU A 381 -17.55 -7.88 6.46
C GLU A 381 -17.75 -7.77 7.98
N ASN A 382 -17.50 -6.59 8.54
CA ASN A 382 -17.79 -6.34 9.94
C ASN A 382 -19.28 -6.16 10.16
N LEU A 383 -19.99 -5.44 9.29
CA LEU A 383 -21.41 -5.13 9.50
C LEU A 383 -22.31 -6.38 9.52
N TYR A 384 -22.05 -7.33 8.62
CA TYR A 384 -22.87 -8.53 8.45
C TYR A 384 -22.21 -9.81 8.98
N GLY A 385 -20.89 -9.87 9.01
CA GLY A 385 -20.15 -11.09 9.34
C GLY A 385 -19.92 -11.32 10.83
N SER A 386 -19.78 -10.25 11.63
CA SER A 386 -19.64 -10.38 13.08
C SER A 386 -20.90 -9.92 13.83
N TYR A 387 -21.08 -10.43 15.05
CA TYR A 387 -22.13 -9.99 15.95
C TYR A 387 -21.59 -9.00 16.99
N LEU A 388 -22.22 -7.83 17.08
CA LEU A 388 -21.85 -6.82 18.07
C LEU A 388 -23.08 -5.98 18.47
N ASN A 389 -23.28 -5.82 19.77
CA ASN A 389 -24.21 -4.85 20.34
C ASN A 389 -23.44 -3.69 20.96
N PHE A 390 -23.91 -2.46 20.71
CA PHE A 390 -23.44 -1.27 21.38
C PHE A 390 -24.15 -1.07 22.72
N ASP A 391 -23.40 -0.60 23.71
CA ASP A 391 -23.95 -0.12 24.98
C ASP A 391 -24.46 1.31 24.80
N ILE A 392 -25.78 1.45 24.62
CA ILE A 392 -26.46 2.76 24.56
C ILE A 392 -27.25 2.92 25.85
N GLY A 393 -26.63 3.53 26.86
CA GLY A 393 -27.29 3.82 28.14
C GLY A 393 -27.69 2.56 28.93
N GLY A 394 -26.89 1.49 28.87
CA GLY A 394 -27.16 0.22 29.55
C GLY A 394 -28.07 -0.72 28.76
N TYR A 395 -28.44 -0.37 27.52
CA TYR A 395 -29.23 -1.22 26.64
C TYR A 395 -28.38 -1.70 25.44
N PRO A 396 -28.39 -3.01 25.14
CA PRO A 396 -27.69 -3.57 23.99
C PRO A 396 -28.46 -3.30 22.69
N VAL A 397 -27.96 -2.39 21.86
CA VAL A 397 -28.53 -2.09 20.54
C VAL A 397 -27.63 -2.66 19.45
N SER A 398 -28.18 -3.37 18.47
CA SER A 398 -27.36 -4.11 17.50
C SER A 398 -26.66 -3.16 16.55
N ARG A 399 -25.39 -3.48 16.25
CA ARG A 399 -24.58 -2.69 15.31
C ARG A 399 -25.29 -2.52 13.97
N LEU A 400 -25.96 -3.56 13.48
CA LEU A 400 -26.67 -3.54 12.21
C LEU A 400 -27.80 -2.51 12.19
N LEU A 401 -28.64 -2.47 13.23
CA LEU A 401 -29.74 -1.49 13.34
C LEU A 401 -29.22 -0.06 13.41
N VAL A 402 -28.19 0.18 14.24
CA VAL A 402 -27.60 1.52 14.39
C VAL A 402 -26.94 1.98 13.09
N SER A 403 -26.19 1.10 12.42
CA SER A 403 -25.52 1.42 11.16
C SER A 403 -26.52 1.77 10.06
N TRP A 404 -27.56 0.96 9.85
CA TRP A 404 -28.62 1.30 8.88
C TRP A 404 -29.36 2.59 9.22
N SER A 405 -29.62 2.84 10.49
CA SER A 405 -30.23 4.11 10.94
C SER A 405 -29.38 5.31 10.54
N VAL A 406 -28.05 5.22 10.70
CA VAL A 406 -27.11 6.27 10.30
C VAL A 406 -27.00 6.38 8.78
N ILE A 407 -26.98 5.27 8.04
CA ILE A 407 -26.96 5.27 6.57
C ILE A 407 -28.19 5.99 6.02
N ILE A 408 -29.38 5.65 6.53
CA ILE A 408 -30.65 6.28 6.12
C ILE A 408 -30.63 7.76 6.50
N MET A 409 -30.20 8.11 7.71
CA MET A 409 -30.09 9.51 8.15
C MET A 409 -29.14 10.30 7.25
N LEU A 410 -27.98 9.75 6.90
CA LEU A 410 -27.00 10.36 5.99
C LEU A 410 -27.60 10.59 4.60
N ALA A 411 -28.30 9.58 4.06
CA ALA A 411 -28.96 9.68 2.75
C ALA A 411 -30.08 10.73 2.76
N VAL A 412 -30.96 10.71 3.75
CA VAL A 412 -32.06 11.69 3.90
C VAL A 412 -31.50 13.10 4.06
N PHE A 413 -30.50 13.29 4.92
CA PHE A 413 -29.83 14.57 5.10
C PHE A 413 -29.19 15.07 3.80
N GLY A 414 -28.45 14.20 3.08
CA GLY A 414 -27.84 14.52 1.80
C GLY A 414 -28.88 14.91 0.74
N ILE A 415 -29.98 14.15 0.62
CA ILE A 415 -31.10 14.45 -0.30
C ILE A 415 -31.73 15.79 0.05
N ALA A 416 -32.06 16.01 1.33
CA ALA A 416 -32.72 17.24 1.79
C ALA A 416 -31.83 18.46 1.58
N ALA A 417 -30.56 18.39 1.97
CA ALA A 417 -29.58 19.45 1.76
C ALA A 417 -29.43 19.76 0.27
N LEU A 418 -29.33 18.74 -0.58
CA LEU A 418 -29.22 18.90 -2.03
C LEU A 418 -30.45 19.62 -2.62
N ILE A 419 -31.65 19.18 -2.27
CA ILE A 419 -32.90 19.78 -2.76
C ILE A 419 -33.03 21.23 -2.28
N LEU A 420 -32.83 21.48 -0.98
CA LEU A 420 -32.95 22.82 -0.39
C LEU A 420 -31.95 23.80 -1.00
N LEU A 421 -30.68 23.41 -1.10
CA LEU A 421 -29.63 24.24 -1.69
C LEU A 421 -29.83 24.44 -3.19
N PHE A 422 -30.35 23.45 -3.92
CA PHE A 422 -30.65 23.64 -5.33
C PHE A 422 -31.82 24.61 -5.56
N LEU A 423 -32.87 24.51 -4.75
CA LEU A 423 -34.07 25.35 -4.91
C LEU A 423 -33.80 26.80 -4.45
N HIS A 424 -33.12 26.99 -3.31
CA HIS A 424 -32.92 28.31 -2.70
C HIS A 424 -31.52 28.90 -2.89
N GLY A 425 -30.55 28.11 -3.34
CA GLY A 425 -29.18 28.59 -3.54
C GLY A 425 -29.14 29.69 -4.59
N THR A 426 -28.23 30.64 -4.42
CA THR A 426 -28.03 31.80 -5.32
C THR A 426 -26.73 31.70 -6.13
N ASN A 427 -25.90 30.71 -5.79
CA ASN A 427 -24.56 30.49 -6.32
C ASN A 427 -24.57 29.61 -7.58
N PHE A 428 -25.01 30.18 -8.71
CA PHE A 428 -25.19 29.46 -9.98
C PHE A 428 -24.00 29.51 -10.92
N GLU A 429 -23.00 30.32 -10.60
CA GLU A 429 -21.78 30.45 -11.37
C GLU A 429 -20.56 30.15 -10.49
N LEU A 430 -19.51 29.61 -11.09
CA LEU A 430 -18.23 29.55 -10.40
C LEU A 430 -17.70 30.98 -10.24
N SER A 431 -17.48 31.40 -9.01
CA SER A 431 -16.95 32.74 -8.73
C SER A 431 -15.53 32.81 -9.27
N LYS A 432 -15.36 33.65 -10.29
CA LYS A 432 -14.07 34.23 -10.61
C LYS A 432 -13.77 35.29 -9.56
N ARG A 433 -13.59 34.87 -8.29
CA ARG A 433 -13.15 35.77 -7.22
C ARG A 433 -11.70 36.16 -7.55
N GLN A 434 -11.53 37.08 -8.50
CA GLN A 434 -10.31 37.83 -8.63
C GLN A 434 -10.10 38.46 -7.26
N SER A 435 -9.02 38.08 -6.61
CA SER A 435 -8.67 38.65 -5.31
C SER A 435 -8.81 40.17 -5.41
N LYS A 436 -9.69 40.75 -4.60
CA LYS A 436 -9.81 42.22 -4.49
C LYS A 436 -8.53 42.86 -3.95
N GLN A 437 -7.56 42.06 -3.48
CA GLN A 437 -6.18 42.52 -3.39
C GLN A 437 -5.62 42.65 -4.81
N GLN A 438 -5.91 43.79 -5.44
CA GLN A 438 -5.05 44.30 -6.49
C GLN A 438 -3.69 44.59 -5.83
N ARG A 439 -2.82 43.57 -5.81
CA ARG A 439 -1.42 43.81 -5.52
C ARG A 439 -0.93 44.80 -6.59
N PRO A 440 -0.18 45.85 -6.21
CA PRO A 440 0.33 46.80 -7.17
C PRO A 440 1.03 46.05 -8.32
N PHE A 441 0.53 46.26 -9.53
CA PHE A 441 1.08 45.66 -10.74
C PHE A 441 2.34 46.44 -11.11
N TYR A 442 3.50 45.84 -10.85
CA TYR A 442 4.78 46.38 -11.30
C TYR A 442 5.13 45.81 -12.66
N THR A 443 5.35 46.67 -13.65
CA THR A 443 5.82 46.28 -14.97
C THR A 443 7.27 45.81 -14.89
N HIS A 444 7.51 44.53 -15.13
CA HIS A 444 8.87 44.01 -15.24
C HIS A 444 9.41 44.24 -16.66
N ALA A 445 10.64 44.74 -16.78
CA ALA A 445 11.27 45.05 -18.07
C ALA A 445 11.62 43.80 -18.92
N SER A 446 11.76 42.61 -18.31
CA SER A 446 12.11 41.37 -19.00
C SER A 446 10.99 40.33 -18.96
N LEU A 447 10.67 39.73 -20.11
CA LEU A 447 9.64 38.68 -20.23
C LEU A 447 9.91 37.47 -19.33
N LEU A 448 11.18 37.09 -19.13
CA LEU A 448 11.54 35.96 -18.28
C LEU A 448 11.16 36.20 -16.82
N ARG A 449 11.53 37.36 -16.24
CA ARG A 449 11.13 37.72 -14.86
C ARG A 449 9.61 37.77 -14.69
N TYR A 450 8.89 38.26 -15.70
CA TYR A 450 7.43 38.28 -15.65
C TYR A 450 6.84 36.86 -15.60
N GLU A 451 7.28 35.97 -16.50
CA GLU A 451 6.81 34.58 -16.50
C GLU A 451 7.25 33.83 -15.22
N SER A 452 8.44 34.12 -14.68
CA SER A 452 8.88 33.61 -13.39
C SER A 452 7.96 34.04 -12.26
N TYR A 453 7.62 35.33 -12.15
CA TYR A 453 6.68 35.82 -11.14
C TYR A 453 5.30 35.17 -11.30
N LYS A 454 4.82 35.04 -12.54
CA LYS A 454 3.52 34.43 -12.86
C LYS A 454 3.47 32.96 -12.44
N ILE A 455 4.49 32.17 -12.75
CA ILE A 455 4.54 30.74 -12.42
C ILE A 455 4.78 30.54 -10.92
N MET A 456 5.80 31.20 -10.36
CA MET A 456 6.24 30.97 -8.98
C MET A 456 5.27 31.53 -7.95
N ILE A 457 4.80 32.76 -8.14
CA ILE A 457 3.97 33.47 -7.16
C ILE A 457 2.49 33.37 -7.51
N MET A 458 2.08 33.75 -8.73
CA MET A 458 0.64 33.76 -9.07
C MET A 458 0.04 32.35 -9.16
N ASN A 459 0.77 31.40 -9.76
CA ASN A 459 0.37 29.99 -9.82
C ASN A 459 0.81 29.18 -8.58
N ARG A 460 1.42 29.83 -7.57
CA ARG A 460 1.86 29.22 -6.30
C ARG A 460 2.84 28.05 -6.43
N ALA A 461 3.53 27.91 -7.57
CA ALA A 461 4.50 26.84 -7.77
C ALA A 461 5.60 26.88 -6.71
N LEU A 462 6.02 28.08 -6.25
CA LEU A 462 7.06 28.22 -5.22
C LEU A 462 6.68 27.54 -3.91
N VAL A 463 5.41 27.62 -3.49
CA VAL A 463 4.95 26.98 -2.25
C VAL A 463 5.05 25.46 -2.36
N ILE A 464 4.66 24.91 -3.52
CA ILE A 464 4.75 23.48 -3.79
C ILE A 464 6.21 23.03 -3.80
N LEU A 465 7.09 23.77 -4.49
CA LEU A 465 8.53 23.47 -4.52
C LEU A 465 9.14 23.48 -3.12
N LEU A 466 8.79 24.46 -2.27
CA LEU A 466 9.28 24.53 -0.88
C LEU A 466 8.76 23.37 -0.01
N LEU A 467 7.47 23.03 -0.12
CA LEU A 467 6.90 21.90 0.62
C LEU A 467 7.58 20.58 0.25
N PHE A 468 7.77 20.32 -1.04
CA PHE A 468 8.48 19.13 -1.51
C PHE A 468 9.97 19.18 -1.16
N SER A 469 10.60 20.35 -1.19
CA SER A 469 12.00 20.50 -0.74
C SER A 469 12.15 20.10 0.72
N PHE A 470 11.24 20.55 1.58
CA PHE A 470 11.24 20.17 2.99
C PHE A 470 10.94 18.68 3.19
N ALA A 471 9.99 18.12 2.44
CA ALA A 471 9.65 16.70 2.52
C ALA A 471 10.82 15.79 2.07
N ILE A 472 11.43 16.09 0.92
CA ILE A 472 12.56 15.32 0.38
C ILE A 472 13.78 15.50 1.28
N GLY A 473 14.16 16.74 1.59
CA GLY A 473 15.30 17.03 2.45
C GLY A 473 15.13 16.42 3.84
N GLY A 474 13.96 16.57 4.46
CA GLY A 474 13.65 15.98 5.76
C GLY A 474 13.68 14.46 5.75
N ARG A 475 13.19 13.80 4.71
CA ARG A 475 13.28 12.34 4.56
C ARG A 475 14.74 11.90 4.47
N VAL A 476 15.49 12.46 3.52
CA VAL A 476 16.88 12.07 3.24
C VAL A 476 17.78 12.32 4.44
N LEU A 477 17.61 13.44 5.15
CA LEU A 477 18.41 13.77 6.33
C LEU A 477 18.03 12.96 7.58
N ASN A 478 16.80 12.46 7.69
CA ASN A 478 16.37 11.62 8.82
C ASN A 478 16.65 10.13 8.60
N GLN A 479 17.15 9.74 7.43
CA GLN A 479 17.52 8.36 7.16
C GLN A 479 18.72 7.99 8.04
N LYS A 480 18.57 6.92 8.84
CA LYS A 480 19.61 6.48 9.76
C LYS A 480 20.55 5.50 9.07
N TYR A 481 21.83 5.86 9.01
CA TYR A 481 22.90 4.94 8.64
C TYR A 481 23.63 4.53 9.92
N SER A 482 23.67 3.25 10.22
CA SER A 482 24.40 2.70 11.37
C SER A 482 25.43 1.69 10.87
N PRO A 483 26.73 1.98 10.97
CA PRO A 483 27.75 1.03 10.56
C PRO A 483 27.73 -0.18 11.49
N SER A 484 27.77 -1.38 10.91
CA SER A 484 27.96 -2.61 11.68
C SER A 484 29.34 -2.63 12.33
N VAL A 485 29.54 -3.48 13.33
CA VAL A 485 30.86 -3.61 14.01
C VAL A 485 31.95 -4.04 13.01
N GLN A 486 31.62 -4.91 12.07
CA GLN A 486 32.49 -5.29 10.95
C GLN A 486 32.83 -4.11 10.03
N GLU A 487 31.83 -3.27 9.70
CA GLU A 487 32.04 -2.10 8.87
C GLU A 487 32.91 -1.03 9.57
N GLN A 488 32.76 -0.87 10.89
CA GLN A 488 33.63 0.01 11.67
C GLN A 488 35.09 -0.47 11.67
N TYR A 489 35.32 -1.79 11.74
CA TYR A 489 36.65 -2.37 11.61
C TYR A 489 37.26 -2.06 10.23
N TYR A 490 36.50 -2.33 9.16
CA TYR A 490 36.90 -2.04 7.78
C TYR A 490 37.22 -0.55 7.58
N GLN A 491 36.33 0.33 8.05
CA GLN A 491 36.50 1.78 8.00
C GLN A 491 37.80 2.21 8.68
N ASN A 492 38.05 1.78 9.92
CA ASN A 492 39.24 2.18 10.67
C ASN A 492 40.53 1.72 9.98
N LEU A 493 40.52 0.51 9.39
CA LEU A 493 41.66 -0.03 8.67
C LEU A 493 41.89 0.72 7.36
N MET A 494 40.82 0.96 6.57
CA MET A 494 40.92 1.70 5.31
C MET A 494 41.37 3.14 5.50
N MET A 495 40.90 3.82 6.54
CA MET A 495 41.35 5.19 6.88
C MET A 495 42.86 5.29 7.12
N GLN A 496 43.52 4.20 7.54
CA GLN A 496 45.00 4.16 7.67
C GLN A 496 45.68 3.88 6.33
N LEU A 497 44.99 3.20 5.42
CA LEU A 497 45.49 2.77 4.11
C LEU A 497 45.20 3.78 3.00
N GLU A 498 44.28 4.75 3.18
CA GLU A 498 43.84 5.75 2.19
C GLU A 498 44.97 6.37 1.36
N GLY A 499 44.78 6.43 0.03
CA GLY A 499 45.75 6.93 -0.95
C GLY A 499 46.70 5.84 -1.48
N GLY A 500 47.81 6.23 -2.10
CA GLY A 500 48.72 5.29 -2.76
C GLY A 500 49.40 4.25 -1.84
N LEU A 501 49.78 3.11 -2.42
CA LEU A 501 50.49 2.03 -1.74
C LEU A 501 51.92 2.46 -1.35
N THR A 502 52.29 2.24 -0.10
CA THR A 502 53.64 2.48 0.43
C THR A 502 54.10 1.26 1.23
N GLU A 503 55.42 1.07 1.38
CA GLU A 503 56.00 -0.07 2.12
C GLU A 503 55.45 -0.21 3.55
N GLN A 504 55.14 0.92 4.21
CA GLN A 504 54.56 0.92 5.56
C GLN A 504 53.12 0.37 5.58
N LYS A 505 52.32 0.71 4.57
CA LYS A 505 50.94 0.22 4.43
C LYS A 505 50.91 -1.26 4.04
N GLU A 506 51.81 -1.67 3.16
CA GLU A 506 52.00 -3.06 2.77
C GLU A 506 52.37 -3.93 3.99
N ALA A 507 53.34 -3.48 4.80
CA ALA A 507 53.70 -4.18 6.03
C ALA A 507 52.52 -4.31 7.01
N LEU A 508 51.65 -3.30 7.09
CA LEU A 508 50.45 -3.34 7.93
C LEU A 508 49.47 -4.41 7.44
N ILE A 509 49.19 -4.47 6.14
CA ILE A 509 48.28 -5.46 5.53
C ILE A 509 48.83 -6.88 5.76
N LEU A 510 50.12 -7.11 5.50
CA LEU A 510 50.75 -8.41 5.70
C LEU A 510 50.74 -8.84 7.17
N SER A 511 50.98 -7.91 8.11
CA SER A 511 50.91 -8.23 9.55
C SER A 511 49.50 -8.62 10.00
N GLU A 512 48.47 -7.97 9.44
CA GLU A 512 47.08 -8.33 9.71
C GLU A 512 46.73 -9.69 9.08
N GLN A 513 47.24 -9.98 7.88
CA GLN A 513 47.09 -11.29 7.24
C GLN A 513 47.70 -12.41 8.09
N GLU A 514 48.92 -12.22 8.60
CA GLU A 514 49.59 -13.16 9.51
C GLU A 514 48.75 -13.40 10.79
N ARG A 515 48.16 -12.35 11.35
CA ARG A 515 47.26 -12.45 12.53
C ARG A 515 46.07 -13.38 12.26
N TYR A 516 45.46 -13.27 11.07
CA TYR A 516 44.35 -14.15 10.68
C TYR A 516 44.82 -15.58 10.39
N THR A 517 45.93 -15.75 9.67
CA THR A 517 46.51 -17.07 9.41
C THR A 517 46.83 -17.80 10.71
N GLN A 518 47.39 -17.09 11.70
CA GLN A 518 47.63 -17.65 13.03
C GLN A 518 46.32 -18.06 13.71
N ALA A 519 45.30 -17.19 13.70
CA ALA A 519 44.01 -17.50 14.31
C ALA A 519 43.34 -18.75 13.70
N PHE A 520 43.35 -18.88 12.36
CA PHE A 520 42.83 -20.08 11.70
C PHE A 520 43.64 -21.34 12.05
N SER A 521 44.97 -21.23 12.10
CA SER A 521 45.82 -22.37 12.45
C SER A 521 45.61 -22.87 13.89
N GLU A 522 45.32 -21.96 14.83
CA GLU A 522 45.04 -22.35 16.23
C GLU A 522 43.65 -22.97 16.37
N ILE A 523 42.65 -22.49 15.62
CA ILE A 523 41.33 -23.13 15.54
C ILE A 523 41.48 -24.58 15.01
N GLU A 524 42.23 -24.77 13.92
CA GLU A 524 42.45 -26.09 13.32
C GLU A 524 43.17 -27.05 14.28
N LYS A 525 44.15 -26.56 15.06
CA LYS A 525 44.80 -27.36 16.12
C LYS A 525 43.82 -27.79 17.21
N ILE A 526 42.94 -26.89 17.65
CA ILE A 526 41.93 -27.21 18.67
C ILE A 526 40.92 -28.22 18.11
N ASP A 527 40.48 -28.06 16.87
CA ASP A 527 39.60 -29.02 16.18
C ASP A 527 40.24 -30.41 16.04
N GLY A 528 41.56 -30.46 15.79
CA GLY A 528 42.35 -31.69 15.83
C GLY A 528 42.34 -32.36 17.20
N MET A 529 42.61 -31.61 18.28
CA MET A 529 42.60 -32.13 19.67
C MET A 529 41.23 -32.65 20.12
N VAL A 530 40.14 -32.01 19.67
CA VAL A 530 38.77 -32.49 19.91
C VAL A 530 38.48 -33.76 19.12
N SER A 531 38.92 -33.82 17.85
CA SER A 531 38.74 -35.00 16.99
C SER A 531 39.53 -36.23 17.49
N ASP A 532 40.71 -35.99 18.06
CA ASP A 532 41.57 -37.01 18.66
C ASP A 532 41.11 -37.43 20.08
N GLY A 533 40.09 -36.76 20.64
CA GLY A 533 39.51 -37.04 21.94
C GLY A 533 40.35 -36.58 23.14
N GLU A 534 41.33 -35.70 22.92
CA GLU A 534 42.20 -35.15 23.98
C GLU A 534 41.49 -34.11 24.85
N ILE A 535 40.50 -33.41 24.27
CA ILE A 535 39.72 -32.35 24.94
C ILE A 535 38.23 -32.57 24.63
N ASP A 536 37.38 -32.34 25.63
CA ASP A 536 35.92 -32.38 25.47
C ASP A 536 35.42 -31.26 24.54
N GLU A 537 34.35 -31.52 23.79
CA GLU A 537 33.81 -30.59 22.76
C GLU A 537 33.45 -29.23 23.37
N SER A 538 32.90 -29.23 24.59
CA SER A 538 32.57 -28.01 25.36
C SER A 538 33.80 -27.16 25.70
N MET A 539 34.91 -27.81 26.09
CA MET A 539 36.17 -27.14 26.39
C MET A 539 36.85 -26.66 25.10
N GLY A 540 36.72 -27.40 24.00
CA GLY A 540 37.19 -26.99 22.67
C GLY A 540 36.50 -25.70 22.17
N GLU A 541 35.18 -25.60 22.32
CA GLU A 541 34.43 -24.38 21.98
C GLU A 541 34.81 -23.18 22.86
N GLN A 542 35.06 -23.41 24.16
CA GLN A 542 35.52 -22.35 25.06
C GLN A 542 36.90 -21.81 24.65
N LEU A 543 37.82 -22.68 24.21
CA LEU A 543 39.14 -22.27 23.72
C LEU A 543 39.09 -21.58 22.35
N LYS A 544 38.12 -21.93 21.51
CA LYS A 544 37.91 -21.29 20.20
C LYS A 544 37.25 -19.91 20.29
N ALA A 545 36.55 -19.58 21.38
CA ALA A 545 35.82 -18.33 21.52
C ALA A 545 36.66 -17.06 21.26
N ASP A 546 37.89 -17.01 21.77
CA ASP A 546 38.80 -15.86 21.56
C ASP A 546 39.24 -15.75 20.09
N TRP A 547 39.49 -16.88 19.44
CA TRP A 547 39.86 -16.93 18.01
C TRP A 547 38.68 -16.65 17.08
N TYR A 548 37.48 -17.06 17.45
CA TYR A 548 36.24 -16.67 16.76
C TYR A 548 35.99 -15.17 16.83
N GLY A 549 36.35 -14.51 17.94
CA GLY A 549 36.34 -13.05 18.04
C GLY A 549 37.23 -12.36 17.00
N ILE A 550 38.38 -12.95 16.67
CA ILE A 550 39.30 -12.43 15.64
C ILE A 550 38.77 -12.74 14.24
N THR A 551 38.47 -14.01 13.94
CA THR A 551 38.01 -14.47 12.62
C THR A 551 36.66 -13.86 12.21
N PHE A 552 35.84 -13.42 13.17
CA PHE A 552 34.61 -12.66 12.91
C PHE A 552 34.83 -11.43 11.99
N PHE A 553 35.99 -10.79 12.03
CA PHE A 553 36.34 -9.65 11.18
C PHE A 553 36.98 -10.02 9.84
N TYR A 554 37.29 -11.30 9.63
CA TYR A 554 38.00 -11.77 8.44
C TYR A 554 37.29 -11.41 7.11
N PRO A 555 35.96 -11.50 6.97
CA PRO A 555 35.27 -11.07 5.74
C PRO A 555 35.49 -9.59 5.40
N SER A 556 35.64 -8.74 6.42
CA SER A 556 35.94 -7.31 6.24
C SER A 556 37.39 -7.08 5.83
N PHE A 557 38.33 -7.88 6.37
CA PHE A 557 39.72 -7.86 5.95
C PHE A 557 39.91 -8.39 4.52
N GLN A 558 39.14 -9.39 4.09
CA GLN A 558 39.17 -9.89 2.71
C GLN A 558 38.83 -8.79 1.70
N ARG A 559 37.93 -7.85 2.02
CA ARG A 559 37.65 -6.68 1.17
C ARG A 559 38.87 -5.78 1.01
N VAL A 560 39.67 -5.59 2.07
CA VAL A 560 40.94 -4.84 2.01
C VAL A 560 41.96 -5.59 1.17
N MET A 561 42.08 -6.90 1.37
CA MET A 561 43.00 -7.74 0.60
C MET A 561 42.67 -7.70 -0.90
N GLN A 562 41.39 -7.75 -1.25
CA GLN A 562 40.95 -7.59 -2.64
C GLN A 562 41.42 -6.26 -3.23
N GLN A 563 41.28 -5.13 -2.52
CA GLN A 563 41.81 -3.85 -3.03
C GLN A 563 43.33 -3.87 -3.16
N TYR A 564 44.04 -4.46 -2.19
CA TYR A 564 45.50 -4.57 -2.23
C TYR A 564 46.01 -5.37 -3.42
N GLU A 565 45.44 -6.55 -3.70
CA GLU A 565 45.78 -7.38 -4.85
C GLU A 565 45.58 -6.60 -6.17
N ASN A 566 44.45 -5.89 -6.30
CA ASN A 566 44.16 -5.08 -7.48
C ASN A 566 45.14 -3.91 -7.67
N ILE A 567 45.52 -3.24 -6.57
CA ILE A 567 46.51 -2.15 -6.61
C ILE A 567 47.90 -2.70 -6.97
N GLN A 568 48.24 -3.92 -6.56
CA GLN A 568 49.50 -4.56 -6.95
C GLN A 568 49.55 -4.90 -8.45
N GLU A 569 48.44 -5.36 -9.03
CA GLU A 569 48.38 -5.77 -10.43
C GLU A 569 48.28 -4.57 -11.40
N ASP A 570 47.35 -3.64 -11.15
CA ASP A 570 46.98 -2.58 -12.10
C ASP A 570 47.43 -1.17 -11.66
N GLY A 571 47.92 -1.03 -10.42
CA GLY A 571 48.15 0.27 -9.78
C GLY A 571 46.84 0.94 -9.33
N GLY A 572 46.94 1.94 -8.45
CA GLY A 572 45.77 2.66 -7.94
C GLY A 572 45.97 3.22 -6.54
N GLU A 573 44.88 3.69 -5.94
CA GLU A 573 44.84 4.23 -4.59
C GLU A 573 43.82 3.47 -3.74
N PHE A 574 44.09 3.31 -2.44
CA PHE A 574 43.10 2.74 -1.52
C PHE A 574 41.97 3.73 -1.27
N ILE A 575 40.72 3.28 -1.45
CA ILE A 575 39.52 4.07 -1.21
C ILE A 575 38.58 3.33 -0.27
N TYR A 576 38.13 4.02 0.78
CA TYR A 576 36.98 3.58 1.56
C TYR A 576 35.69 3.68 0.71
N ASP A 577 35.24 2.55 0.18
CA ASP A 577 34.21 2.43 -0.85
C ASP A 577 32.78 2.53 -0.32
N THR A 578 32.51 2.06 0.91
CA THR A 578 31.13 1.90 1.44
C THR A 578 30.31 3.19 1.38
N GLY A 579 30.90 4.34 1.75
CA GLY A 579 30.22 5.63 1.64
C GLY A 579 29.83 5.99 0.20
N TYR A 580 30.72 5.72 -0.75
CA TYR A 580 30.46 5.90 -2.18
C TYR A 580 29.41 4.94 -2.71
N LEU A 581 29.40 3.68 -2.27
CA LEU A 581 28.39 2.69 -2.67
C LEU A 581 26.98 3.06 -2.21
N TYR A 582 26.83 3.59 -0.99
CA TYR A 582 25.57 4.19 -0.54
C TYR A 582 25.20 5.43 -1.36
N PHE A 583 26.17 6.31 -1.60
CA PHE A 583 25.93 7.53 -2.37
C PHE A 583 25.49 7.21 -3.81
N PHE A 584 26.08 6.22 -4.47
CA PHE A 584 25.73 5.78 -5.82
C PHE A 584 24.48 4.89 -5.88
N GLY A 585 23.88 4.55 -4.74
CA GLY A 585 22.64 3.76 -4.69
C GLY A 585 22.83 2.30 -5.07
N ARG A 586 24.03 1.75 -4.86
CA ARG A 586 24.30 0.31 -5.05
C ARG A 586 23.89 -0.51 -3.84
N MET A 587 23.96 0.09 -2.65
CA MET A 587 23.53 -0.56 -1.40
C MET A 587 22.06 -0.30 -1.07
N ASN A 588 21.47 0.80 -1.57
CA ASN A 588 20.07 1.19 -1.31
C ASN A 588 19.37 1.74 -2.56
N ASP A 589 18.09 1.39 -2.78
CA ASP A 589 17.24 1.84 -3.90
C ASP A 589 16.59 3.23 -3.71
N ASP A 590 17.16 4.09 -2.87
CA ASP A 590 16.54 5.38 -2.52
C ASP A 590 16.35 6.31 -3.72
N TYR A 591 17.13 6.15 -4.80
CA TYR A 591 17.04 6.99 -6.01
C TYR A 591 15.67 6.92 -6.69
N LEU A 592 15.03 5.75 -6.67
CA LEU A 592 13.69 5.58 -7.23
C LEU A 592 12.66 6.43 -6.49
N ILE A 593 12.78 6.50 -5.17
CA ILE A 593 11.80 7.20 -4.34
C ILE A 593 12.02 8.72 -4.43
N ASP A 594 13.27 9.18 -4.51
CA ASP A 594 13.55 10.59 -4.77
C ASP A 594 13.06 11.01 -6.17
N LEU A 595 13.23 10.16 -7.19
CA LEU A 595 12.69 10.41 -8.53
C LEU A 595 11.15 10.47 -8.52
N LEU A 596 10.49 9.60 -7.74
CA LEU A 596 9.04 9.64 -7.55
C LEU A 596 8.58 10.95 -6.90
N LEU A 597 9.23 11.39 -5.82
CA LEU A 597 8.88 12.63 -5.14
C LEU A 597 9.15 13.86 -6.01
N LEU A 598 10.27 13.88 -6.74
CA LEU A 598 10.60 14.94 -7.68
C LEU A 598 9.62 14.98 -8.86
N SER A 599 9.26 13.84 -9.45
CA SER A 599 8.28 13.80 -10.54
C SER A 599 6.91 14.28 -10.10
N LEU A 600 6.43 13.86 -8.91
CA LEU A 600 5.20 14.35 -8.32
C LEU A 600 5.25 15.87 -8.06
N CYS A 601 6.38 16.37 -7.56
CA CYS A 601 6.61 17.80 -7.38
C CYS A 601 6.44 18.58 -8.69
N MET A 602 7.07 18.11 -9.78
CA MET A 602 6.98 18.77 -11.09
C MET A 602 5.56 18.74 -11.67
N VAL A 603 4.86 17.61 -11.53
CA VAL A 603 3.48 17.47 -11.99
C VAL A 603 2.59 18.50 -11.29
N ILE A 604 2.68 18.57 -9.95
CA ILE A 604 1.83 19.46 -9.15
C ILE A 604 2.19 20.94 -9.35
N ALA A 605 3.48 21.26 -9.38
CA ALA A 605 3.95 22.64 -9.54
C ALA A 605 3.67 23.20 -10.94
N PHE A 606 3.86 22.39 -12.00
CA PHE A 606 3.87 22.87 -13.37
C PHE A 606 2.69 22.41 -14.24
N GLY A 607 1.82 21.51 -13.75
CA GLY A 607 0.65 21.04 -14.48
C GLY A 607 -0.30 22.17 -14.94
N ASN A 608 -0.36 23.29 -14.22
CA ASN A 608 -1.22 24.43 -14.58
C ASN A 608 -0.55 25.48 -15.50
N VAL A 609 0.75 25.36 -15.80
CA VAL A 609 1.53 26.46 -16.43
C VAL A 609 1.03 26.83 -17.81
N MET A 610 0.64 25.84 -18.63
CA MET A 610 0.05 26.10 -19.95
C MET A 610 -1.47 26.17 -19.87
N ALA A 611 -2.10 25.34 -19.04
CA ALA A 611 -3.55 25.30 -18.86
C ALA A 611 -4.15 26.62 -18.37
N MET A 612 -3.46 27.37 -17.51
CA MET A 612 -3.98 28.63 -16.95
C MET A 612 -4.26 29.70 -18.02
N GLU A 613 -3.49 29.72 -19.11
CA GLU A 613 -3.70 30.69 -20.20
C GLU A 613 -4.92 30.34 -21.06
N TYR A 614 -5.25 29.05 -21.16
CA TYR A 614 -6.48 28.59 -21.80
C TYR A 614 -7.72 28.88 -20.94
N GLN A 615 -7.63 28.63 -19.63
CA GLN A 615 -8.73 28.90 -18.69
C GLN A 615 -9.05 30.39 -18.56
N SER A 616 -8.03 31.25 -18.64
CA SER A 616 -8.21 32.71 -18.60
C SER A 616 -8.55 33.32 -19.97
N GLY A 617 -8.43 32.57 -21.07
CA GLY A 617 -8.63 33.09 -22.43
C GLY A 617 -7.55 34.08 -22.88
N SER A 618 -6.46 34.22 -22.13
CA SER A 618 -5.37 35.18 -22.39
C SER A 618 -4.63 34.90 -23.70
N TRP A 619 -4.71 33.66 -24.21
CA TRP A 619 -4.08 33.26 -25.47
C TRP A 619 -4.47 34.16 -26.65
N TYR A 620 -5.73 34.58 -26.73
CA TYR A 620 -6.21 35.42 -27.83
C TYR A 620 -5.55 36.80 -27.82
N LEU A 621 -5.30 37.36 -26.63
CA LEU A 621 -4.61 38.64 -26.45
C LEU A 621 -3.10 38.50 -26.68
N LEU A 622 -2.48 37.45 -26.13
CA LEU A 622 -1.04 37.19 -26.29
C LEU A 622 -0.64 36.99 -27.75
N CYS A 623 -1.49 36.33 -28.54
CA CYS A 623 -1.28 36.13 -29.98
C CYS A 623 -1.21 37.46 -30.77
N ALA A 624 -1.86 38.53 -30.30
CA ALA A 624 -1.86 39.83 -30.97
C ALA A 624 -0.62 40.69 -30.64
N THR A 625 0.24 40.27 -29.70
CA THR A 625 1.41 41.05 -29.26
C THR A 625 2.69 40.72 -30.02
N LYS A 626 3.62 41.69 -30.13
CA LYS A 626 4.92 41.54 -30.83
C LYS A 626 5.84 40.47 -30.22
N GLN A 627 5.79 40.27 -28.90
CA GLN A 627 6.52 39.17 -28.24
C GLN A 627 5.71 37.86 -28.21
N GLY A 628 4.41 37.91 -28.49
CA GLY A 628 3.62 36.83 -29.07
C GLY A 628 3.54 35.52 -28.27
N ARG A 629 2.88 34.55 -28.90
CA ARG A 629 2.67 33.21 -28.33
C ARG A 629 3.94 32.39 -28.19
N LYS A 630 4.78 32.36 -29.23
CA LYS A 630 5.97 31.49 -29.26
C LYS A 630 6.98 31.85 -28.18
N LYS A 631 7.32 33.15 -28.00
CA LYS A 631 8.34 33.53 -27.01
C LYS A 631 7.85 33.33 -25.58
N SER A 632 6.56 33.54 -25.28
CA SER A 632 6.01 33.24 -23.94
C SER A 632 6.12 31.75 -23.61
N ILE A 633 5.76 30.84 -24.53
CA ILE A 633 5.91 29.39 -24.31
C ILE A 633 7.36 29.03 -24.02
N VAL A 634 8.31 29.53 -24.82
CA VAL A 634 9.75 29.28 -24.59
C VAL A 634 10.21 29.78 -23.23
N ARG A 635 9.80 31.00 -22.82
CA ARG A 635 10.19 31.53 -21.51
C ARG A 635 9.58 30.73 -20.35
N LYS A 636 8.33 30.29 -20.45
CA LYS A 636 7.72 29.40 -19.45
C LYS A 636 8.48 28.07 -19.35
N MET A 637 8.82 27.46 -20.49
CA MET A 637 9.62 26.23 -20.54
C MET A 637 10.98 26.43 -19.86
N VAL A 638 11.71 27.51 -20.18
CA VAL A 638 13.00 27.83 -19.55
C VAL A 638 12.88 28.01 -18.04
N VAL A 639 11.84 28.70 -17.55
CA VAL A 639 11.60 28.87 -16.11
C VAL A 639 11.35 27.53 -15.41
N CYS A 640 10.51 26.67 -15.99
CA CYS A 640 10.24 25.36 -15.41
C CYS A 640 11.49 24.45 -15.43
N MET A 641 12.29 24.49 -16.50
CA MET A 641 13.55 23.73 -16.57
C MET A 641 14.57 24.21 -15.52
N MET A 642 14.76 25.52 -15.35
CA MET A 642 15.65 26.07 -14.31
C MET A 642 15.21 25.65 -12.91
N ALA A 643 13.91 25.69 -12.63
CA ALA A 643 13.36 25.24 -11.37
C ALA A 643 13.57 23.73 -11.15
N ALA A 644 13.41 22.92 -12.20
CA ALA A 644 13.63 21.48 -12.14
C ALA A 644 15.10 21.13 -11.85
N MET A 645 16.04 21.80 -12.50
CA MET A 645 17.47 21.65 -12.24
C MET A 645 17.81 21.98 -10.79
N ILE A 646 17.34 23.11 -10.26
CA ILE A 646 17.57 23.48 -8.86
C ILE A 646 17.03 22.41 -7.91
N MET A 647 15.80 21.93 -8.15
CA MET A 647 15.19 20.90 -7.32
C MET A 647 15.90 19.55 -7.41
N SER A 648 16.47 19.20 -8.56
CA SER A 648 17.18 17.92 -8.75
C SER A 648 18.49 17.83 -7.96
N VAL A 649 19.11 18.97 -7.63
CA VAL A 649 20.36 19.01 -6.84
C VAL A 649 20.09 18.76 -5.36
N LEU A 650 18.91 19.12 -4.87
CA LEU A 650 18.58 19.08 -3.44
C LEU A 650 18.73 17.68 -2.79
N PRO A 651 18.15 16.58 -3.33
CA PRO A 651 18.31 15.26 -2.74
C PRO A 651 19.77 14.83 -2.69
N MET A 652 20.54 15.14 -3.74
CA MET A 652 21.95 14.77 -3.83
C MET A 652 22.82 15.48 -2.78
N ILE A 653 22.58 16.78 -2.54
CA ILE A 653 23.24 17.51 -1.44
C ILE A 653 22.84 16.92 -0.09
N CYS A 654 21.54 16.68 0.15
CA CYS A 654 21.08 16.11 1.41
C CYS A 654 21.68 14.71 1.67
N ARG A 655 21.81 13.88 0.64
CA ARG A 655 22.45 12.56 0.73
C ARG A 655 23.92 12.68 1.05
N PHE A 656 24.63 13.56 0.34
CA PHE A 656 26.05 13.80 0.60
C PHE A 656 26.26 14.19 2.07
N VAL A 657 25.49 15.15 2.59
CA VAL A 657 25.57 15.58 3.99
C VAL A 657 25.27 14.43 4.95
N ASN A 658 24.18 13.69 4.76
CA ASN A 658 23.82 12.61 5.67
C ASN A 658 24.85 11.47 5.66
N ILE A 659 25.27 11.00 4.48
CA ILE A 659 26.25 9.92 4.33
C ILE A 659 27.60 10.35 4.89
N SER A 660 28.08 11.55 4.54
CA SER A 660 29.37 12.08 5.02
C SER A 660 29.46 12.20 6.54
N SER A 661 28.33 12.29 7.24
CA SER A 661 28.28 12.38 8.71
C SER A 661 28.56 11.04 9.42
N VAL A 662 28.39 9.92 8.70
CA VAL A 662 28.57 8.55 9.21
C VAL A 662 29.76 7.87 8.53
N TYR A 663 29.87 8.06 7.23
CA TYR A 663 30.88 7.46 6.35
C TYR A 663 31.74 8.56 5.72
N PRO A 664 33.03 8.68 6.08
CA PRO A 664 33.90 9.68 5.49
C PRO A 664 34.07 9.41 3.98
N LEU A 665 34.01 10.48 3.19
CA LEU A 665 34.16 10.44 1.73
C LEU A 665 35.46 11.14 1.33
N HIS A 666 36.60 10.50 1.61
CA HIS A 666 37.92 10.98 1.23
C HIS A 666 38.31 10.53 -0.18
N GLU A 667 39.40 11.08 -0.72
CA GLU A 667 39.95 10.73 -2.04
C GLU A 667 38.99 10.89 -3.23
N LEU A 668 38.34 12.05 -3.34
CA LEU A 668 37.49 12.39 -4.48
C LEU A 668 38.24 12.48 -5.83
N THR A 669 39.58 12.59 -5.79
CA THR A 669 40.47 12.66 -6.96
C THR A 669 40.91 11.31 -7.49
N ALA A 670 40.77 10.25 -6.69
CA ALA A 670 41.10 8.89 -7.10
C ALA A 670 40.16 8.40 -8.22
N ALA A 671 40.56 7.34 -8.91
CA ALA A 671 39.83 6.85 -10.06
C ALA A 671 38.60 6.03 -9.62
N ILE A 672 37.51 6.10 -10.39
CA ILE A 672 36.31 5.29 -10.11
C ILE A 672 36.62 3.78 -10.18
N THR A 673 37.63 3.38 -10.96
CA THR A 673 38.10 2.00 -11.12
C THR A 673 38.75 1.45 -9.84
N ASP A 674 39.22 2.32 -8.95
CA ASP A 674 39.81 1.92 -7.66
C ASP A 674 38.72 1.42 -6.68
N ILE A 675 37.44 1.73 -6.95
CA ILE A 675 36.31 1.15 -6.22
C ILE A 675 36.01 -0.24 -6.79
N PRO A 676 36.04 -1.32 -5.97
CA PRO A 676 35.90 -2.70 -6.46
C PRO A 676 34.68 -2.94 -7.37
N CYS A 677 33.53 -2.36 -7.04
CA CYS A 677 32.31 -2.52 -7.86
C CYS A 677 32.36 -1.87 -9.26
N TYR A 678 33.35 -1.00 -9.53
CA TYR A 678 33.49 -0.25 -10.77
C TYR A 678 34.82 -0.54 -11.48
N GLN A 679 35.53 -1.61 -11.11
CA GLN A 679 36.78 -2.02 -11.76
C GLN A 679 36.64 -2.24 -13.25
N GLU A 680 35.52 -2.86 -13.68
CA GLU A 680 35.22 -3.10 -15.09
C GLU A 680 34.77 -1.84 -15.86
N PHE A 681 34.71 -0.67 -15.20
CA PHE A 681 34.26 0.55 -15.85
C PHE A 681 35.30 1.00 -16.89
N PRO A 682 34.90 1.27 -18.16
CA PRO A 682 35.84 1.40 -19.27
C PRO A 682 36.71 2.67 -19.25
N LEU A 683 36.49 3.58 -18.31
CA LEU A 683 37.18 4.87 -18.22
C LEU A 683 37.63 5.14 -16.79
N ALA A 684 38.93 5.27 -16.56
CA ALA A 684 39.51 5.70 -15.28
C ALA A 684 39.29 7.22 -15.06
N ILE A 685 38.04 7.62 -14.85
CA ILE A 685 37.66 8.99 -14.51
C ILE A 685 37.72 9.23 -12.99
N PRO A 686 38.08 10.44 -12.54
CA PRO A 686 38.04 10.78 -11.13
C PRO A 686 36.63 10.65 -10.53
N VAL A 687 36.53 10.23 -9.28
CA VAL A 687 35.24 10.07 -8.56
C VAL A 687 34.41 11.35 -8.58
N TRP A 688 35.01 12.53 -8.37
CA TRP A 688 34.28 13.81 -8.43
C TRP A 688 33.63 14.07 -9.80
N PHE A 689 34.25 13.62 -10.90
CA PHE A 689 33.72 13.78 -12.25
C PHE A 689 32.56 12.81 -12.48
N PHE A 690 32.63 11.59 -11.94
CA PHE A 690 31.52 10.65 -11.95
C PHE A 690 30.30 11.18 -11.16
N VAL A 691 30.53 11.77 -9.98
CA VAL A 691 29.50 12.46 -9.20
C VAL A 691 28.85 13.59 -10.00
N LEU A 692 29.66 14.38 -10.74
CA LEU A 692 29.13 15.42 -11.63
C LEU A 692 28.27 14.84 -12.76
N LEU A 693 28.66 13.71 -13.34
CA LEU A 693 27.90 13.02 -14.38
C LEU A 693 26.54 12.56 -13.85
N LEU A 694 26.49 11.98 -12.65
CA LEU A 694 25.24 11.60 -11.98
C LEU A 694 24.32 12.80 -11.74
N LEU A 695 24.87 13.95 -11.35
CA LEU A 695 24.10 15.18 -11.19
C LEU A 695 23.51 15.65 -12.54
N LEU A 696 24.28 15.56 -13.62
CA LEU A 696 23.83 15.93 -14.96
C LEU A 696 22.76 14.98 -15.50
N THR A 697 22.86 13.68 -15.27
CA THR A 697 21.83 12.71 -15.66
C THR A 697 20.53 12.95 -14.88
N GLN A 698 20.62 13.24 -13.59
CA GLN A 698 19.46 13.59 -12.77
C GLN A 698 18.81 14.91 -13.21
N MET A 699 19.59 15.92 -13.58
CA MET A 699 19.06 17.15 -14.17
C MET A 699 18.35 16.87 -15.50
N ALA A 700 18.93 16.03 -16.36
CA ALA A 700 18.37 15.68 -17.65
C ALA A 700 17.03 14.92 -17.51
N SER A 701 16.95 13.96 -16.58
CA SER A 701 15.70 13.23 -16.31
C SER A 701 14.60 14.16 -15.84
N MET A 702 14.90 15.08 -14.92
CA MET A 702 13.92 16.05 -14.43
C MET A 702 13.48 17.07 -15.50
N ILE A 703 14.37 17.45 -16.42
CA ILE A 703 14.00 18.27 -17.58
C ILE A 703 13.03 17.50 -18.48
N ALA A 704 13.28 16.21 -18.75
CA ALA A 704 12.40 15.37 -19.55
C ALA A 704 11.00 15.26 -18.92
N VAL A 705 10.92 15.01 -17.61
CA VAL A 705 9.67 15.00 -16.83
C VAL A 705 8.90 16.31 -17.02
N VAL A 706 9.55 17.46 -16.84
CA VAL A 706 8.91 18.77 -16.99
C VAL A 706 8.41 19.02 -18.41
N ILE A 707 9.17 18.63 -19.44
CA ILE A 707 8.74 18.77 -20.83
C ILE A 707 7.45 17.98 -21.06
N VAL A 708 7.38 16.73 -20.59
CA VAL A 708 6.17 15.90 -20.70
C VAL A 708 4.99 16.55 -19.98
N VAL A 709 5.17 17.03 -18.74
CA VAL A 709 4.12 17.75 -18.00
C VAL A 709 3.60 18.96 -18.77
N LEU A 710 4.49 19.76 -19.36
CA LEU A 710 4.10 20.95 -20.13
C LEU A 710 3.40 20.59 -21.44
N LEU A 711 3.81 19.51 -22.12
CA LEU A 711 3.13 19.00 -23.32
C LEU A 711 1.71 18.53 -23.00
N ILE A 712 1.52 17.77 -21.91
CA ILE A 712 0.20 17.35 -21.45
C ILE A 712 -0.64 18.56 -21.05
N SER A 713 -0.05 19.54 -20.36
CA SER A 713 -0.71 20.80 -19.96
C SER A 713 -1.24 21.56 -21.17
N TYR A 714 -0.41 21.64 -22.21
CA TYR A 714 -0.76 22.27 -23.47
C TYR A 714 -1.84 21.50 -24.24
N TRP A 715 -1.78 20.16 -24.25
CA TRP A 715 -2.76 19.30 -24.92
C TRP A 715 -4.13 19.32 -24.25
N ARG A 716 -4.19 19.15 -22.93
CA ARG A 716 -5.45 19.04 -22.17
C ARG A 716 -6.13 20.37 -21.90
N LYS A 717 -5.38 21.48 -21.82
CA LYS A 717 -5.89 22.84 -21.56
C LYS A 717 -6.64 23.00 -20.23
N ASN A 718 -6.64 21.97 -19.38
CA ASN A 718 -7.31 21.93 -18.09
C ASN A 718 -6.35 21.33 -17.06
N TYR A 719 -6.18 22.01 -15.93
CA TYR A 719 -5.29 21.60 -14.85
C TYR A 719 -5.57 20.19 -14.33
N ILE A 720 -6.81 19.87 -13.96
CA ILE A 720 -7.15 18.58 -13.32
C ILE A 720 -6.85 17.41 -14.27
N GLN A 721 -7.20 17.58 -15.55
CA GLN A 721 -6.91 16.55 -16.56
C GLN A 721 -5.41 16.41 -16.79
N THR A 722 -4.67 17.52 -16.79
CA THR A 722 -3.21 17.49 -16.93
C THR A 722 -2.57 16.70 -15.79
N MET A 723 -2.99 16.96 -14.56
CA MET A 723 -2.50 16.26 -13.37
C MET A 723 -2.77 14.76 -13.47
N PHE A 724 -4.00 14.37 -13.81
CA PHE A 724 -4.37 12.96 -13.97
C PHE A 724 -3.50 12.24 -15.01
N PHE A 725 -3.37 12.80 -16.22
CA PHE A 725 -2.57 12.18 -17.28
C PHE A 725 -1.07 12.19 -16.99
N ALA A 726 -0.55 13.25 -16.36
CA ALA A 726 0.86 13.34 -16.01
C ALA A 726 1.23 12.36 -14.88
N ILE A 727 0.37 12.19 -13.87
CA ILE A 727 0.54 11.14 -12.85
C ILE A 727 0.52 9.76 -13.51
N LEU A 728 -0.44 9.50 -14.39
CA LEU A 728 -0.56 8.21 -15.08
C LEU A 728 0.68 7.86 -15.92
N ILE A 729 1.27 8.83 -16.61
CA ILE A 729 2.41 8.60 -17.51
C ILE A 729 3.75 8.61 -16.76
N LEU A 730 3.93 9.50 -15.78
CA LEU A 730 5.24 9.73 -15.17
C LEU A 730 5.40 9.09 -13.80
N VAL A 731 4.33 9.03 -13.00
CA VAL A 731 4.40 8.55 -11.61
C VAL A 731 4.08 7.05 -11.54
N VAL A 732 3.05 6.58 -12.25
CA VAL A 732 2.62 5.17 -12.20
C VAL A 732 3.74 4.21 -12.61
N PRO A 733 4.52 4.41 -13.69
CA PRO A 733 5.62 3.50 -14.01
C PRO A 733 6.69 3.40 -12.92
N ILE A 734 6.99 4.51 -12.24
CA ILE A 734 7.95 4.52 -11.12
C ILE A 734 7.39 3.75 -9.92
N VAL A 735 6.10 3.93 -9.60
CA VAL A 735 5.42 3.14 -8.57
C VAL A 735 5.48 1.65 -8.93
N LEU A 736 5.16 1.28 -10.17
CA LEU A 736 5.22 -0.11 -10.62
C LEU A 736 6.63 -0.70 -10.47
N LYS A 737 7.68 0.06 -10.80
CA LYS A 737 9.07 -0.40 -10.59
C LYS A 737 9.39 -0.60 -9.10
N LEU A 738 8.97 0.33 -8.23
CA LEU A 738 9.11 0.19 -6.78
C LEU A 738 8.37 -1.01 -6.20
N LEU A 739 7.31 -1.45 -6.89
CA LEU A 739 6.54 -2.64 -6.53
C LEU A 739 7.18 -3.95 -7.04
N GLY A 740 8.33 -3.90 -7.74
CA GLY A 740 9.09 -5.06 -8.23
C GLY A 740 8.90 -5.38 -9.71
N PHE A 741 8.16 -4.56 -10.47
CA PHE A 741 7.96 -4.79 -11.91
C PHE A 741 9.10 -4.22 -12.75
N GLU A 742 10.10 -5.05 -13.09
CA GLU A 742 11.27 -4.61 -13.86
C GLU A 742 10.92 -4.00 -15.22
N PHE A 743 9.91 -4.55 -15.92
CA PHE A 743 9.46 -4.03 -17.22
C PHE A 743 8.95 -2.58 -17.14
N ALA A 744 8.43 -2.15 -15.99
CA ALA A 744 7.95 -0.79 -15.79
C ALA A 744 9.10 0.23 -15.77
N GLY A 745 10.32 -0.22 -15.49
CA GLY A 745 11.53 0.59 -15.62
C GLY A 745 11.72 1.13 -17.03
N TRP A 746 11.37 0.37 -18.06
CA TRP A 746 11.54 0.76 -19.46
C TRP A 746 10.62 1.93 -19.86
N GLY A 747 9.47 2.05 -19.20
CA GLY A 747 8.53 3.16 -19.38
C GLY A 747 8.77 4.34 -18.43
N SER A 748 9.72 4.22 -17.51
CA SER A 748 10.06 5.23 -16.52
C SER A 748 11.25 6.09 -16.97
N VAL A 749 11.47 7.22 -16.30
CA VAL A 749 12.65 8.10 -16.55
C VAL A 749 13.84 7.70 -15.66
N TYR A 750 13.79 6.53 -15.03
CA TYR A 750 14.83 5.99 -14.17
C TYR A 750 15.94 5.32 -14.97
#